data_AF-X6FJ97-F1
#
_entry.id   AF-X6FJ97-F1
#
_cell.length_a   1.000
_cell.length_b   1.000
_cell.length_c   1.000
_cell.angle_alpha   90.00
_cell.angle_beta   90.00
_cell.angle_gamma   90.00
#
_symmetry.space_group_name_H-M   'P 1'
#
loop_
_entity.id
_entity.type
_entity.pdbx_description
1 polymer ?
#
loop_
_entity_poly.entity_id
_entity_poly.type
_entity_poly.pdbx_seq_one_letter_code
_entity_poly.pdbx_strand_id
1 'polypeptide(L)'
;MKSHVKAVVIGGGVVGCSVLYHLAKAGWTDIMLIERSELTSGSSWHAAGGFHTLNGDPNVAKLQAYTVQLYKEIEEISGQSCSLHLTGGVMLADTPERMDFLRLAHAKGRYLGMDTELITPSEAKAMFPLMDETNFVGAMWDPVEGHLDPSGTTIAYSKAAKKLGAEIVLRNRVVDLTQQPDGTWNVVTEQGTVHAEHVVNCGGLWAREIGRMVGVELPVLAMEHMYLLTEPMPEVEEFNKSTGREMIGVLDFKGEIYTRQERNGILLGTYEKACKPWSPVNTPWDFGHELLPPDLDRIAPSLEIGFKHFPGIEKAGIKQIINGPFTFALDGNPLVGPVQGLTNFWCACAVMAGFSQGGGVGLALSNWMVHGDPGFDVWGMDVARFGEWAGLRYTNAKVRENYSRRFSIRFPNEELPAARPAQTTPLYDTMLANNAVMGDSWGLETPLWFAPKGSEPKDVVSFHRSNDFGPIGEEVRATRERVGVTEIANFAKYEVSGPGAEEFLNRLMTNRMPKTGRIVLTPMINEFGKLIGDFTIAKAGEDRFMIWGSSAAQKYHMRWFEKHLPKDGSVRIHRFDQTLVGLSIAGPKSRDLLQKLVDVDISTKAFRFMDFRKMAVGGAPCLVNRITYTGDLGYEIWMAPAYERLVYKAIKDAGEEFGIVDFGMRALLSMRLEKNFPTWFRELRPIYGPFEGSMDRFIKLEKNDFIGREAAAKEQAQGPKLRRVSFIVDAADADVMGDEPIWAKVGKDYGTVEKPHGYGAPRFDTSGKEIRGSKAAEGASAVRGIVDGDWRVVGWVTSGGYAHYVQKSMAQGYVPAALAEDESAGLFEIEILGSRRPARINVEAPFDPSGEKMRT
;
A
#
# COMPACT_ATOMS: atom_id res chain seq x y z
N MET A 1 -23.06 -32.24 2.27
CA MET A 1 -23.02 -30.86 1.76
C MET A 1 -24.36 -30.20 2.01
N LYS A 2 -24.40 -29.16 2.84
CA LYS A 2 -25.56 -28.26 2.93
C LYS A 2 -25.86 -27.64 1.55
N SER A 3 -27.14 -27.46 1.22
CA SER A 3 -27.57 -26.79 -0.03
C SER A 3 -27.75 -25.28 0.13
N HIS A 4 -27.81 -24.79 1.37
CA HIS A 4 -27.98 -23.37 1.71
C HIS A 4 -27.02 -23.03 2.85
N VAL A 5 -26.24 -21.96 2.67
CA VAL A 5 -25.28 -21.46 3.65
C VAL A 5 -25.24 -19.95 3.59
N LYS A 6 -24.71 -19.33 4.64
CA LYS A 6 -24.41 -17.90 4.63
C LYS A 6 -23.23 -17.56 3.72
N ALA A 7 -22.14 -18.34 3.80
CA ALA A 7 -20.97 -18.10 2.98
C ALA A 7 -20.31 -19.37 2.44
N VAL A 8 -19.83 -19.28 1.20
CA VAL A 8 -18.97 -20.29 0.57
C VAL A 8 -17.57 -19.70 0.38
N VAL A 9 -16.55 -20.39 0.90
CA VAL A 9 -15.14 -20.12 0.62
C VAL A 9 -14.65 -21.12 -0.43
N ILE A 10 -14.15 -20.65 -1.57
CA ILE A 10 -13.70 -21.50 -2.68
C ILE A 10 -12.18 -21.63 -2.63
N GLY A 11 -11.68 -22.82 -2.30
CA GLY A 11 -10.25 -23.17 -2.23
C GLY A 11 -9.78 -23.54 -0.82
N GLY A 12 -9.19 -24.73 -0.69
CA GLY A 12 -8.72 -25.38 0.54
C GLY A 12 -7.22 -25.22 0.82
N GLY A 13 -6.61 -24.14 0.32
CA GLY A 13 -5.26 -23.72 0.71
C GLY A 13 -5.25 -23.00 2.07
N VAL A 14 -4.06 -22.62 2.53
CA VAL A 14 -3.88 -21.94 3.84
C VAL A 14 -4.77 -20.69 4.00
N VAL A 15 -4.93 -19.90 2.93
CA VAL A 15 -5.74 -18.67 2.96
C VAL A 15 -7.23 -18.99 3.09
N GLY A 16 -7.76 -19.93 2.31
CA GLY A 16 -9.16 -20.32 2.41
C GLY A 16 -9.51 -20.94 3.76
N CYS A 17 -8.64 -21.81 4.28
CA CYS A 17 -8.78 -22.35 5.64
C CYS A 17 -8.70 -21.25 6.71
N SER A 18 -7.84 -20.25 6.54
CA SER A 18 -7.74 -19.09 7.44
C SER A 18 -9.03 -18.25 7.43
N VAL A 19 -9.55 -17.90 6.24
CA VAL A 19 -10.83 -17.17 6.12
C VAL A 19 -11.97 -17.96 6.78
N LEU A 20 -12.08 -19.26 6.49
CA LEU A 20 -13.12 -20.10 7.08
C LEU A 20 -13.03 -20.14 8.62
N TYR A 21 -11.83 -20.29 9.17
CA TYR A 21 -11.59 -20.29 10.61
C TYR A 21 -11.99 -18.95 11.25
N HIS A 22 -11.61 -17.82 10.67
CA HIS A 22 -11.93 -16.51 11.23
C HIS A 22 -13.43 -16.17 11.13
N LEU A 23 -14.11 -16.56 10.05
CA LEU A 23 -15.57 -16.46 9.97
C LEU A 23 -16.24 -17.31 11.06
N ALA A 24 -15.78 -18.55 11.27
CA ALA A 24 -16.30 -19.42 12.32
C ALA A 24 -16.07 -18.83 13.72
N LYS A 25 -14.87 -18.29 13.96
CA LYS A 25 -14.49 -17.62 15.21
C LYS A 25 -15.33 -16.37 15.48
N ALA A 26 -15.71 -15.65 14.43
CA ALA A 26 -16.64 -14.51 14.50
C ALA A 26 -18.11 -14.93 14.71
N GLY A 27 -18.39 -16.24 14.84
CA GLY A 27 -19.70 -16.78 15.17
C GLY A 27 -20.55 -17.17 13.96
N TRP A 28 -20.02 -17.14 12.73
CA TRP A 28 -20.74 -17.67 11.57
C TRP A 28 -20.65 -19.19 11.54
N THR A 29 -21.78 -19.88 11.75
CA THR A 29 -21.84 -21.35 11.80
C THR A 29 -22.37 -21.98 10.52
N ASP A 30 -23.16 -21.25 9.72
CA ASP A 30 -23.64 -21.70 8.42
C ASP A 30 -22.68 -21.29 7.31
N ILE A 31 -21.45 -21.79 7.37
CA ILE A 31 -20.40 -21.51 6.39
C ILE A 31 -19.75 -22.79 5.94
N MET A 32 -19.25 -22.77 4.69
CA MET A 32 -18.56 -23.92 4.14
C MET A 32 -17.37 -23.54 3.28
N LEU A 33 -16.38 -24.43 3.25
CA LEU A 33 -15.30 -24.40 2.28
C LEU A 33 -15.50 -25.50 1.24
N ILE A 34 -15.32 -25.16 -0.03
CA ILE A 34 -15.39 -26.07 -1.16
C ILE A 34 -14.01 -26.13 -1.83
N GLU A 35 -13.41 -27.32 -1.85
CA GLU A 35 -12.10 -27.59 -2.44
C GLU A 35 -12.24 -28.57 -3.62
N ARG A 36 -11.57 -28.26 -4.74
CA ARG A 36 -11.64 -29.06 -5.97
C ARG A 36 -11.04 -30.45 -5.80
N SER A 37 -10.06 -30.62 -4.91
CA SER A 37 -9.34 -31.87 -4.66
C SER A 37 -9.20 -32.10 -3.15
N GLU A 38 -7.99 -32.19 -2.62
CA GLU A 38 -7.71 -32.24 -1.18
C GLU A 38 -7.31 -30.87 -0.64
N LEU A 39 -7.33 -30.72 0.68
CA LEU A 39 -6.71 -29.55 1.31
C LEU A 39 -5.24 -29.47 0.89
N THR A 40 -4.72 -28.26 0.77
CA THR A 40 -3.32 -27.94 0.37
C THR A 40 -2.96 -28.20 -1.09
N SER A 41 -3.82 -28.81 -1.93
CA SER A 41 -3.50 -29.25 -3.32
C SER A 41 -3.05 -28.15 -4.30
N GLY A 42 -3.09 -26.88 -3.92
CA GLY A 42 -2.48 -25.77 -4.66
C GLY A 42 -1.00 -25.56 -4.30
N SER A 43 -0.62 -24.33 -3.97
CA SER A 43 0.78 -24.00 -3.61
C SER A 43 1.13 -24.26 -2.14
N SER A 44 0.14 -24.48 -1.26
CA SER A 44 0.38 -24.53 0.19
C SER A 44 1.24 -25.72 0.62
N TRP A 45 1.11 -26.89 -0.02
CA TRP A 45 1.81 -28.11 0.41
C TRP A 45 3.32 -28.07 0.16
N HIS A 46 3.76 -27.39 -0.91
CA HIS A 46 5.17 -27.33 -1.31
C HIS A 46 5.88 -26.04 -0.84
N ALA A 47 5.25 -25.25 0.03
CA ALA A 47 5.86 -24.01 0.48
C ALA A 47 7.11 -24.32 1.33
N ALA A 48 8.11 -23.44 1.28
CA ALA A 48 9.29 -23.56 2.13
C ALA A 48 9.01 -23.33 3.64
N GLY A 49 7.79 -22.95 4.02
CA GLY A 49 7.35 -22.83 5.41
C GLY A 49 7.95 -21.67 6.21
N GLY A 50 8.85 -20.88 5.62
CA GLY A 50 9.47 -19.74 6.28
C GLY A 50 8.49 -18.57 6.48
N PHE A 51 8.63 -17.86 7.59
CA PHE A 51 7.91 -16.61 7.84
C PHE A 51 8.83 -15.52 8.38
N HIS A 52 8.49 -14.28 8.05
CA HIS A 52 9.16 -13.06 8.48
C HIS A 52 8.12 -11.98 8.79
N THR A 53 8.49 -11.00 9.63
CA THR A 53 7.59 -9.87 9.95
C THR A 53 7.80 -8.63 9.09
N LEU A 54 8.92 -8.56 8.34
CA LEU A 54 9.22 -7.40 7.50
C LEU A 54 8.37 -7.33 6.23
N ASN A 55 7.79 -6.15 5.97
CA ASN A 55 7.12 -5.84 4.70
C ASN A 55 7.44 -4.42 4.24
N GLY A 56 7.34 -4.16 2.94
CA GLY A 56 7.42 -2.80 2.40
C GLY A 56 6.21 -1.94 2.79
N ASP A 57 5.06 -2.55 3.09
CA ASP A 57 3.88 -1.88 3.66
C ASP A 57 3.77 -2.16 5.16
N PRO A 58 3.95 -1.16 6.04
CA PRO A 58 3.87 -1.33 7.50
C PRO A 58 2.57 -1.94 8.01
N ASN A 59 1.44 -1.69 7.35
CA ASN A 59 0.17 -2.24 7.76
C ASN A 59 0.08 -3.74 7.47
N VAL A 60 0.72 -4.20 6.39
CA VAL A 60 0.85 -5.63 6.09
C VAL A 60 1.79 -6.29 7.10
N ALA A 61 2.91 -5.66 7.46
CA ALA A 61 3.83 -6.15 8.48
C ALA A 61 3.13 -6.40 9.84
N LYS A 62 2.25 -5.48 10.25
CA LYS A 62 1.42 -5.65 11.46
C LYS A 62 0.55 -6.92 11.42
N LEU A 63 -0.06 -7.21 10.27
CA LEU A 63 -0.86 -8.43 10.07
C LEU A 63 -0.01 -9.71 10.02
N GLN A 64 1.27 -9.60 9.64
CA GLN A 64 2.21 -10.71 9.69
C GLN A 64 2.55 -11.09 11.13
N ALA A 65 2.79 -10.10 12.00
CA ALA A 65 3.02 -10.34 13.42
C ALA A 65 1.84 -11.08 14.08
N TYR A 66 0.61 -10.68 13.77
CA TYR A 66 -0.60 -11.42 14.20
C TYR A 66 -0.60 -12.88 13.73
N THR A 67 -0.26 -13.11 12.46
CA THR A 67 -0.26 -14.46 11.87
C THR A 67 0.68 -15.41 12.61
N VAL A 68 1.88 -14.93 13.00
CA VAL A 68 2.84 -15.75 13.75
C VAL A 68 2.29 -16.14 15.13
N GLN A 69 1.63 -15.22 15.83
CA GLN A 69 1.02 -15.51 17.14
C GLN A 69 -0.16 -16.48 17.05
N LEU A 70 -0.94 -16.37 15.97
CA LEU A 70 -2.14 -17.17 15.74
C LEU A 70 -1.84 -18.68 15.67
N TYR A 71 -0.63 -19.07 15.25
CA TYR A 71 -0.29 -20.49 15.12
C TYR A 71 -0.41 -21.27 16.42
N LYS A 72 -0.01 -20.68 17.54
CA LYS A 72 -0.19 -21.30 18.85
C LYS A 72 -1.66 -21.52 19.19
N GLU A 73 -2.50 -20.52 18.92
CA GLU A 73 -3.94 -20.62 19.21
C GLU A 73 -4.59 -21.74 18.39
N ILE A 74 -4.30 -21.83 17.09
CA ILE A 74 -4.90 -22.88 16.25
C ILE A 74 -4.37 -24.27 16.59
N GLU A 75 -3.12 -24.41 17.07
CA GLU A 75 -2.62 -25.69 17.60
C GLU A 75 -3.46 -26.12 18.82
N GLU A 76 -3.66 -25.22 19.78
CA GLU A 76 -4.44 -25.48 21.00
C GLU A 76 -5.89 -25.88 20.68
N ILE A 77 -6.55 -25.13 19.79
CA ILE A 77 -7.93 -25.42 19.40
C ILE A 77 -8.00 -26.74 18.63
N SER A 78 -7.12 -26.96 17.66
CA SER A 78 -7.23 -28.09 16.73
C SER A 78 -6.70 -29.40 17.30
N GLY A 79 -5.73 -29.35 18.22
CA GLY A 79 -4.91 -30.50 18.62
C GLY A 79 -3.94 -30.98 17.53
N GLN A 80 -3.71 -30.19 16.49
CA GLN A 80 -2.77 -30.46 15.40
C GLN A 80 -1.56 -29.55 15.55
N SER A 81 -0.36 -30.12 15.59
CA SER A 81 0.84 -29.29 15.59
C SER A 81 1.09 -28.67 14.22
N CYS A 82 1.52 -27.41 14.24
CA CYS A 82 2.07 -26.62 13.15
C CYS A 82 3.60 -26.80 13.03
N SER A 83 4.25 -27.45 14.02
CA SER A 83 5.72 -27.58 14.09
C SER A 83 6.42 -26.22 14.00
N LEU A 84 6.01 -25.26 14.82
CA LEU A 84 6.56 -23.90 14.81
C LEU A 84 7.98 -23.85 15.37
N HIS A 85 8.94 -23.38 14.57
CA HIS A 85 10.34 -23.15 14.95
C HIS A 85 10.65 -21.66 14.86
N LEU A 86 10.66 -20.97 16.00
CA LEU A 86 11.08 -19.57 16.11
C LEU A 86 12.59 -19.49 16.31
N THR A 87 13.34 -19.53 15.21
CA THR A 87 14.80 -19.47 15.24
C THR A 87 15.33 -18.04 15.22
N GLY A 88 14.52 -17.08 14.77
CA GLY A 88 14.96 -15.74 14.39
C GLY A 88 15.72 -15.76 13.05
N GLY A 89 16.03 -14.58 12.54
CA GLY A 89 16.68 -14.47 11.24
C GLY A 89 17.39 -13.15 11.00
N VAL A 90 18.28 -13.17 10.01
CA VAL A 90 19.10 -12.01 9.62
C VAL A 90 18.89 -11.64 8.17
N MET A 91 18.79 -10.33 7.94
CA MET A 91 18.82 -9.71 6.63
C MET A 91 20.18 -9.06 6.42
N LEU A 92 20.95 -9.56 5.46
CA LEU A 92 22.34 -9.14 5.25
C LEU A 92 22.44 -7.91 4.35
N ALA A 93 23.41 -7.03 4.62
CA ALA A 93 23.75 -5.90 3.76
C ALA A 93 25.11 -6.14 3.08
N ASP A 94 25.10 -6.27 1.76
CA ASP A 94 26.29 -6.40 0.92
C ASP A 94 26.94 -5.05 0.59
N THR A 95 26.17 -3.95 0.71
CA THR A 95 26.58 -2.59 0.32
C THR A 95 26.14 -1.55 1.36
N PRO A 96 26.79 -0.37 1.41
CA PRO A 96 26.34 0.74 2.26
C PRO A 96 24.89 1.16 2.00
N GLU A 97 24.45 1.20 0.74
CA GLU A 97 23.08 1.55 0.35
C GLU A 97 22.07 0.50 0.86
N ARG A 98 22.45 -0.78 0.87
CA ARG A 98 21.63 -1.82 1.51
C ARG A 98 21.57 -1.62 3.02
N MET A 99 22.63 -1.13 3.64
CA MET A 99 22.61 -0.79 5.06
C MET A 99 21.65 0.36 5.36
N ASP A 100 21.57 1.38 4.49
CA ASP A 100 20.58 2.47 4.62
C ASP A 100 19.14 1.95 4.50
N PHE A 101 18.89 1.01 3.58
CA PHE A 101 17.61 0.31 3.50
C PHE A 101 17.27 -0.39 4.82
N LEU A 102 18.23 -1.10 5.43
CA LEU A 102 18.01 -1.79 6.72
C LEU A 102 17.81 -0.80 7.88
N ARG A 103 18.52 0.33 7.91
CA ARG A 103 18.29 1.40 8.90
C ARG A 103 16.87 1.95 8.80
N LEU A 104 16.39 2.18 7.59
CA LEU A 104 15.02 2.62 7.35
C LEU A 104 14.01 1.57 7.81
N ALA A 105 14.21 0.30 7.45
CA ALA A 105 13.36 -0.81 7.87
C ALA A 105 13.29 -0.95 9.41
N HIS A 106 14.44 -0.84 10.08
CA HIS A 106 14.54 -0.86 11.54
C HIS A 106 13.76 0.30 12.18
N ALA A 107 13.95 1.52 11.69
CA ALA A 107 13.24 2.70 12.20
C ALA A 107 11.71 2.57 12.05
N LYS A 108 11.23 2.14 10.87
CA LYS A 108 9.80 1.91 10.61
C LYS A 108 9.21 0.83 11.53
N GLY A 109 9.98 -0.23 11.80
CA GLY A 109 9.52 -1.33 12.64
C GLY A 109 9.15 -0.93 14.07
N ARG A 110 9.70 0.17 14.60
CA ARG A 110 9.50 0.59 15.99
C ARG A 110 8.04 0.83 16.35
N TYR A 111 7.31 1.61 15.54
CA TYR A 111 5.92 1.96 15.86
C TYR A 111 4.95 0.79 15.60
N LEU A 112 5.42 -0.24 14.90
CA LEU A 112 4.72 -1.52 14.68
C LEU A 112 4.98 -2.54 15.80
N GLY A 113 5.82 -2.21 16.80
CA GLY A 113 6.17 -3.12 17.88
C GLY A 113 7.24 -4.16 17.53
N MET A 114 7.91 -4.01 16.39
CA MET A 114 9.02 -4.88 16.00
C MET A 114 10.26 -4.57 16.85
N ASP A 115 10.92 -5.62 17.35
CA ASP A 115 12.13 -5.51 18.19
C ASP A 115 13.38 -5.93 17.40
N THR A 116 13.56 -5.32 16.23
CA THR A 116 14.70 -5.59 15.35
C THR A 116 15.98 -4.93 15.86
N GLU A 117 17.13 -5.38 15.38
CA GLU A 117 18.43 -4.82 15.74
C GLU A 117 19.36 -4.73 14.54
N LEU A 118 20.17 -3.67 14.46
CA LEU A 118 21.29 -3.66 13.54
C LEU A 118 22.48 -4.40 14.18
N ILE A 119 23.08 -5.34 13.45
CA ILE A 119 24.16 -6.20 13.94
C ILE A 119 25.36 -6.23 12.97
N THR A 120 26.52 -6.68 13.45
CA THR A 120 27.71 -6.86 12.60
C THR A 120 27.64 -8.17 11.80
N PRO A 121 28.37 -8.26 10.67
CA PRO A 121 28.49 -9.52 9.93
C PRO A 121 29.01 -10.69 10.78
N SER A 122 29.96 -10.45 11.68
CA SER A 122 30.50 -11.49 12.57
C SER A 122 29.48 -11.98 13.61
N GLU A 123 28.57 -11.10 14.07
CA GLU A 123 27.47 -11.51 14.93
C GLU A 123 26.44 -12.37 14.18
N ALA A 124 26.19 -12.08 12.91
CA ALA A 124 25.36 -12.94 12.05
C ALA A 124 26.01 -14.31 11.83
N LYS A 125 27.32 -14.34 11.51
CA LYS A 125 28.09 -15.57 11.33
C LYS A 125 28.12 -16.45 12.57
N ALA A 126 28.13 -15.87 13.77
CA ALA A 126 28.08 -16.64 15.01
C ALA A 126 26.82 -17.52 15.12
N MET A 127 25.70 -17.07 14.53
CA MET A 127 24.42 -17.79 14.51
C MET A 127 24.21 -18.62 13.23
N PHE A 128 24.90 -18.28 12.14
CA PHE A 128 24.88 -19.00 10.88
C PHE A 128 26.32 -19.21 10.35
N PRO A 129 27.06 -20.21 10.87
CA PRO A 129 28.50 -20.35 10.61
C PRO A 129 28.85 -20.77 9.19
N LEU A 130 27.86 -21.10 8.35
CA LEU A 130 28.06 -21.47 6.94
C LEU A 130 28.39 -20.27 6.04
N MET A 131 28.27 -19.04 6.54
CA MET A 131 28.54 -17.81 5.78
C MET A 131 29.98 -17.30 5.84
N ASP A 132 30.39 -16.60 4.79
CA ASP A 132 31.57 -15.74 4.75
C ASP A 132 31.17 -14.27 4.98
N GLU A 133 31.45 -13.79 6.19
CA GLU A 133 31.13 -12.43 6.64
C GLU A 133 31.82 -11.32 5.84
N THR A 134 32.90 -11.61 5.11
CA THR A 134 33.67 -10.58 4.37
C THR A 134 32.92 -9.99 3.17
N ASN A 135 31.85 -10.65 2.73
CA ASN A 135 30.99 -10.16 1.65
C ASN A 135 29.93 -9.14 2.12
N PHE A 136 29.88 -8.83 3.42
CA PHE A 136 28.83 -8.02 4.02
C PHE A 136 29.39 -6.85 4.85
N VAL A 137 28.67 -5.73 4.84
CA VAL A 137 29.00 -4.53 5.62
C VAL A 137 28.20 -4.42 6.92
N GLY A 138 27.10 -5.18 7.04
CA GLY A 138 26.20 -5.16 8.19
C GLY A 138 25.03 -6.12 8.02
N ALA A 139 24.15 -6.19 9.02
CA ALA A 139 22.91 -6.95 8.94
C ALA A 139 21.83 -6.38 9.88
N MET A 140 20.59 -6.82 9.69
CA MET A 140 19.48 -6.58 10.61
C MET A 140 18.95 -7.91 11.13
N TRP A 141 18.89 -8.05 12.44
CA TRP A 141 18.30 -9.18 13.17
C TRP A 141 16.81 -8.94 13.42
N ASP A 142 15.98 -9.96 13.17
CA ASP A 142 14.59 -10.01 13.59
C ASP A 142 14.37 -11.27 14.46
N PRO A 143 13.98 -11.11 15.74
CA PRO A 143 13.71 -12.25 16.61
C PRO A 143 12.40 -12.99 16.27
N VAL A 144 11.52 -12.41 15.46
CA VAL A 144 10.22 -12.99 15.08
C VAL A 144 10.27 -13.55 13.67
N GLU A 145 11.32 -14.31 13.36
CA GLU A 145 11.43 -15.12 12.15
C GLU A 145 11.54 -16.60 12.48
N GLY A 146 11.27 -17.44 11.49
CA GLY A 146 11.32 -18.88 11.67
C GLY A 146 10.66 -19.65 10.55
N HIS A 147 10.26 -20.88 10.86
CA HIS A 147 9.56 -21.74 9.92
C HIS A 147 8.57 -22.68 10.61
N LEU A 148 7.72 -23.31 9.81
CA LEU A 148 6.68 -24.23 10.26
C LEU A 148 6.42 -25.31 9.21
N ASP A 149 5.61 -26.31 9.57
CA ASP A 149 5.06 -27.29 8.63
C ASP A 149 3.86 -26.67 7.87
N PRO A 150 3.97 -26.43 6.54
CA PRO A 150 2.91 -25.83 5.75
C PRO A 150 1.60 -26.64 5.75
N SER A 151 1.73 -27.96 5.65
CA SER A 151 0.58 -28.85 5.53
C SER A 151 -0.09 -29.01 6.89
N GLY A 152 0.68 -29.31 7.93
CA GLY A 152 0.20 -29.41 9.31
C GLY A 152 -0.53 -28.14 9.77
N THR A 153 0.01 -26.97 9.44
CA THR A 153 -0.60 -25.67 9.75
C THR A 153 -1.94 -25.46 9.04
N THR A 154 -2.02 -25.79 7.75
CA THR A 154 -3.29 -25.70 6.99
C THR A 154 -4.35 -26.64 7.57
N ILE A 155 -3.95 -27.85 7.98
CA ILE A 155 -4.83 -28.81 8.66
C ILE A 155 -5.28 -28.29 10.03
N ALA A 156 -4.40 -27.62 10.80
CA ALA A 156 -4.74 -27.01 12.08
C ALA A 156 -5.87 -25.98 11.92
N TYR A 157 -5.76 -25.06 10.95
CA TYR A 157 -6.86 -24.14 10.61
C TYR A 157 -8.16 -24.87 10.30
N SER A 158 -8.10 -25.88 9.42
CA SER A 158 -9.29 -26.62 8.98
C SER A 158 -10.01 -27.32 10.13
N LYS A 159 -9.25 -27.93 11.06
CA LYS A 159 -9.77 -28.60 12.25
C LYS A 159 -10.34 -27.60 13.24
N ALA A 160 -9.67 -26.46 13.44
CA ALA A 160 -10.16 -25.38 14.29
C ALA A 160 -11.50 -24.83 13.77
N ALA A 161 -11.60 -24.55 12.47
CA ALA A 161 -12.83 -24.11 11.83
C ALA A 161 -13.99 -25.13 12.00
N LYS A 162 -13.70 -26.42 11.79
CA LYS A 162 -14.69 -27.49 11.99
C LYS A 162 -15.18 -27.60 13.43
N LYS A 163 -14.29 -27.47 14.42
CA LYS A 163 -14.68 -27.46 15.85
C LYS A 163 -15.60 -26.28 16.20
N LEU A 164 -15.52 -25.19 15.44
CA LEU A 164 -16.37 -24.01 15.56
C LEU A 164 -17.64 -24.07 14.69
N GLY A 165 -17.89 -25.17 13.98
CA GLY A 165 -19.15 -25.43 13.26
C GLY A 165 -19.09 -25.29 11.73
N ALA A 166 -17.94 -24.96 11.14
CA ALA A 166 -17.80 -24.86 9.68
C ALA A 166 -17.83 -26.24 8.97
N GLU A 167 -18.42 -26.29 7.77
CA GLU A 167 -18.37 -27.47 6.89
C GLU A 167 -17.18 -27.36 5.90
N ILE A 168 -16.56 -28.49 5.56
CA ILE A 168 -15.52 -28.55 4.52
C ILE A 168 -15.87 -29.69 3.57
N VAL A 169 -16.01 -29.37 2.29
CA VAL A 169 -16.33 -30.31 1.21
C VAL A 169 -15.14 -30.41 0.27
N LEU A 170 -14.57 -31.60 0.17
CA LEU A 170 -13.40 -31.91 -0.66
C LEU A 170 -13.84 -32.60 -1.96
N ARG A 171 -12.96 -32.58 -2.96
CA ARG A 171 -13.15 -33.23 -4.28
C ARG A 171 -14.45 -32.79 -4.96
N ASN A 172 -14.76 -31.50 -4.87
CA ASN A 172 -16.00 -30.93 -5.38
C ASN A 172 -15.72 -29.57 -6.02
N ARG A 173 -15.27 -29.55 -7.27
CA ARG A 173 -14.90 -28.29 -7.93
C ARG A 173 -16.13 -27.41 -8.16
N VAL A 174 -15.98 -26.12 -7.89
CA VAL A 174 -16.91 -25.08 -8.36
C VAL A 174 -16.69 -24.88 -9.86
N VAL A 175 -17.76 -25.02 -10.65
CA VAL A 175 -17.73 -24.97 -12.11
C VAL A 175 -18.40 -23.73 -12.68
N ASP A 176 -19.31 -23.11 -11.93
CA ASP A 176 -20.00 -21.88 -12.33
C ASP A 176 -20.49 -21.07 -11.12
N LEU A 177 -20.63 -19.76 -11.30
CA LEU A 177 -21.11 -18.81 -10.30
C LEU A 177 -22.11 -17.85 -10.93
N THR A 178 -23.34 -17.85 -10.43
CA THR A 178 -24.38 -16.92 -10.90
C THR A 178 -24.98 -16.14 -9.74
N GLN A 179 -25.07 -14.82 -9.89
CA GLN A 179 -25.73 -13.94 -8.93
C GLN A 179 -27.22 -13.82 -9.24
N GLN A 180 -28.05 -13.98 -8.21
CA GLN A 180 -29.49 -13.81 -8.26
C GLN A 180 -29.90 -12.34 -8.12
N PRO A 181 -31.11 -11.95 -8.54
CA PRO A 181 -31.59 -10.56 -8.44
C PRO A 181 -31.62 -9.98 -7.02
N ASP A 182 -31.71 -10.82 -5.99
CA ASP A 182 -31.65 -10.42 -4.58
C ASP A 182 -30.22 -10.24 -4.04
N GLY A 183 -29.21 -10.51 -4.86
CA GLY A 183 -27.79 -10.41 -4.53
C GLY A 183 -27.17 -11.71 -3.98
N THR A 184 -27.97 -12.75 -3.74
CA THR A 184 -27.47 -14.08 -3.35
C THR A 184 -26.83 -14.82 -4.54
N TRP A 185 -26.15 -15.92 -4.27
CA TRP A 185 -25.33 -16.65 -5.23
C TRP A 185 -25.77 -18.10 -5.37
N ASN A 186 -25.79 -18.59 -6.61
CA ASN A 186 -25.73 -20.02 -6.88
C ASN A 186 -24.26 -20.40 -7.12
N VAL A 187 -23.71 -21.23 -6.25
CA VAL A 187 -22.40 -21.84 -6.40
C VAL A 187 -22.59 -23.23 -6.98
N VAL A 188 -22.38 -23.37 -8.29
CA VAL A 188 -22.59 -24.63 -9.00
C VAL A 188 -21.33 -25.46 -8.91
N THR A 189 -21.45 -26.69 -8.41
CA THR A 189 -20.32 -27.61 -8.27
C THR A 189 -20.59 -28.94 -8.99
N GLU A 190 -19.56 -29.78 -9.08
CA GLU A 190 -19.67 -31.12 -9.67
C GLU A 190 -20.64 -32.05 -8.92
N GLN A 191 -20.97 -31.73 -7.65
CA GLN A 191 -21.85 -32.52 -6.79
C GLN A 191 -23.18 -31.81 -6.46
N GLY A 192 -23.50 -30.72 -7.16
CA GLY A 192 -24.75 -29.98 -7.00
C GLY A 192 -24.55 -28.50 -6.72
N THR A 193 -25.66 -27.77 -6.58
CA THR A 193 -25.64 -26.32 -6.35
C THR A 193 -25.80 -26.00 -4.87
N VAL A 194 -25.01 -25.03 -4.39
CA VAL A 194 -25.14 -24.42 -3.07
C VAL A 194 -25.62 -22.98 -3.22
N HIS A 195 -26.68 -22.61 -2.52
CA HIS A 195 -27.14 -21.23 -2.42
C HIS A 195 -26.44 -20.52 -1.26
N ALA A 196 -25.86 -19.34 -1.53
CA ALA A 196 -25.06 -18.59 -0.56
C ALA A 196 -25.34 -17.09 -0.57
N GLU A 197 -25.29 -16.42 0.59
CA GLU A 197 -25.35 -14.95 0.66
C GLU A 197 -24.02 -14.31 0.25
N HIS A 198 -22.90 -14.95 0.58
CA HIS A 198 -21.55 -14.51 0.26
C HIS A 198 -20.71 -15.60 -0.42
N VAL A 199 -19.85 -15.18 -1.36
CA VAL A 199 -18.86 -16.05 -2.01
C VAL A 199 -17.47 -15.44 -1.87
N VAL A 200 -16.49 -16.24 -1.41
CA VAL A 200 -15.10 -15.82 -1.27
C VAL A 200 -14.21 -16.62 -2.22
N ASN A 201 -13.56 -15.92 -3.15
CA ASN A 201 -12.55 -16.50 -4.02
C ASN A 201 -11.20 -16.60 -3.28
N CYS A 202 -10.84 -17.81 -2.89
CA CYS A 202 -9.55 -18.19 -2.32
C CYS A 202 -8.82 -19.20 -3.24
N GLY A 203 -9.08 -19.15 -4.55
CA GLY A 203 -8.69 -20.19 -5.51
C GLY A 203 -7.20 -20.35 -5.78
N GLY A 204 -6.32 -19.57 -5.14
CA GLY A 204 -4.87 -19.63 -5.35
C GLY A 204 -4.51 -19.57 -6.85
N LEU A 205 -3.92 -20.65 -7.35
CA LEU A 205 -3.56 -20.82 -8.77
C LEU A 205 -4.75 -20.68 -9.75
N TRP A 206 -5.97 -20.95 -9.29
CA TRP A 206 -7.22 -20.86 -10.06
C TRP A 206 -8.03 -19.58 -9.77
N ALA A 207 -7.45 -18.61 -9.04
CA ALA A 207 -8.16 -17.39 -8.68
C ALA A 207 -8.72 -16.65 -9.90
N ARG A 208 -7.97 -16.58 -11.00
CA ARG A 208 -8.42 -15.95 -12.25
C ARG A 208 -9.59 -16.70 -12.87
N GLU A 209 -9.50 -18.03 -12.92
CA GLU A 209 -10.51 -18.89 -13.51
C GLU A 209 -11.84 -18.73 -12.76
N ILE A 210 -11.81 -18.64 -11.43
CA ILE A 210 -12.98 -18.34 -10.61
C ILE A 210 -13.48 -16.91 -10.86
N GLY A 211 -12.59 -15.93 -10.99
CA GLY A 211 -12.96 -14.55 -11.35
C GLY A 211 -13.69 -14.47 -12.70
N ARG A 212 -13.25 -15.24 -13.69
CA ARG A 212 -13.87 -15.29 -15.02
C ARG A 212 -15.29 -15.86 -15.01
N MET A 213 -15.64 -16.71 -14.04
CA MET A 213 -17.02 -17.19 -13.86
C MET A 213 -18.00 -16.03 -13.60
N VAL A 214 -17.52 -14.93 -13.04
CA VAL A 214 -18.33 -13.72 -12.74
C VAL A 214 -17.96 -12.53 -13.61
N GLY A 215 -17.27 -12.75 -14.74
CA GLY A 215 -16.89 -11.70 -15.69
C GLY A 215 -15.73 -10.80 -15.24
N VAL A 216 -14.93 -11.23 -14.26
CA VAL A 216 -13.81 -10.44 -13.71
C VAL A 216 -12.47 -11.07 -14.07
N GLU A 217 -11.62 -10.35 -14.80
CA GLU A 217 -10.21 -10.73 -14.98
C GLU A 217 -9.39 -10.20 -13.79
N LEU A 218 -9.06 -11.09 -12.85
CA LEU A 218 -8.24 -10.70 -11.69
C LEU A 218 -6.78 -10.50 -12.10
N PRO A 219 -6.09 -9.43 -11.61
CA PRO A 219 -4.70 -9.14 -11.93
C PRO A 219 -3.74 -10.04 -11.12
N VAL A 220 -3.82 -11.35 -11.37
CA VAL A 220 -3.05 -12.41 -10.72
C VAL A 220 -2.26 -13.19 -11.75
N LEU A 221 -1.02 -13.57 -11.43
CA LEU A 221 -0.23 -14.48 -12.24
C LEU A 221 0.50 -15.47 -11.36
N ALA A 222 0.57 -16.72 -11.81
CA ALA A 222 1.40 -17.72 -11.18
C ALA A 222 2.84 -17.68 -11.75
N MET A 223 3.82 -17.79 -10.87
CA MET A 223 5.25 -17.85 -11.20
C MET A 223 5.81 -19.19 -10.75
N GLU A 224 6.74 -19.74 -11.54
CA GLU A 224 7.60 -20.83 -11.07
C GLU A 224 8.57 -20.31 -10.02
N HIS A 225 8.84 -21.10 -8.99
CA HIS A 225 9.85 -20.79 -7.99
C HIS A 225 10.53 -22.03 -7.45
N MET A 226 11.85 -21.91 -7.24
CA MET A 226 12.68 -23.03 -6.87
C MET A 226 13.38 -22.85 -5.52
N TYR A 227 13.41 -23.95 -4.77
CA TYR A 227 14.33 -24.12 -3.66
C TYR A 227 14.89 -25.53 -3.61
N LEU A 228 16.05 -25.64 -2.98
CA LEU A 228 16.87 -26.82 -2.83
C LEU A 228 16.83 -27.27 -1.38
N LEU A 229 16.81 -28.58 -1.17
CA LEU A 229 17.05 -29.21 0.12
C LEU A 229 18.37 -29.97 0.02
N THR A 230 19.29 -29.72 0.94
CA THR A 230 20.54 -30.48 0.99
C THR A 230 20.36 -31.84 1.66
N GLU A 231 21.33 -32.71 1.47
CA GLU A 231 21.58 -33.85 2.35
C GLU A 231 22.00 -33.36 3.76
N PRO A 232 21.97 -34.23 4.79
CA PRO A 232 22.52 -33.89 6.10
C PRO A 232 23.97 -33.40 6.00
N MET A 233 24.28 -32.31 6.69
CA MET A 233 25.57 -31.63 6.67
C MET A 233 26.26 -31.78 8.03
N PRO A 234 27.51 -32.29 8.09
CA PRO A 234 28.26 -32.41 9.34
C PRO A 234 28.38 -31.10 10.11
N GLU A 235 28.53 -29.99 9.41
CA GLU A 235 28.63 -28.63 9.98
C GLU A 235 27.35 -28.23 10.71
N VAL A 236 26.18 -28.61 10.18
CA VAL A 236 24.87 -28.34 10.79
C VAL A 236 24.67 -29.22 12.02
N GLU A 237 25.02 -30.51 11.93
CA GLU A 237 24.93 -31.41 13.07
C GLU A 237 25.84 -31.00 14.23
N GLU A 238 27.08 -30.59 13.92
CA GLU A 238 28.04 -30.13 14.93
C GLU A 238 27.56 -28.83 15.59
N PHE A 239 27.02 -27.89 14.80
CA PHE A 239 26.42 -26.68 15.35
C PHE A 239 25.26 -27.00 16.30
N ASN A 240 24.33 -27.89 15.90
CA ASN A 240 23.21 -28.29 16.74
C ASN A 240 23.68 -28.94 18.05
N LYS A 241 24.68 -29.83 17.97
CA LYS A 241 25.24 -30.54 19.12
C LYS A 241 25.98 -29.60 20.07
N SER A 242 26.79 -28.71 19.54
CA SER A 242 27.66 -27.82 20.34
C SER A 242 26.91 -26.66 20.98
N THR A 243 25.89 -26.11 20.30
CA THR A 243 25.12 -24.95 20.78
C THR A 243 23.79 -25.32 21.43
N GLY A 244 23.25 -26.52 21.13
CA GLY A 244 21.90 -26.91 21.51
C GLY A 244 20.80 -26.13 20.78
N ARG A 245 21.14 -25.47 19.66
CA ARG A 245 20.25 -24.57 18.90
C ARG A 245 20.22 -24.94 17.43
N GLU A 246 19.12 -24.58 16.77
CA GLU A 246 19.00 -24.58 15.31
C GLU A 246 19.71 -23.33 14.73
N MET A 247 20.29 -23.45 13.53
CA MET A 247 20.77 -22.29 12.79
C MET A 247 19.60 -21.37 12.42
N ILE A 248 19.88 -20.08 12.42
CA ILE A 248 18.89 -19.04 12.10
C ILE A 248 18.55 -19.00 10.60
N GLY A 249 17.46 -18.30 10.26
CA GLY A 249 17.20 -17.91 8.88
C GLY A 249 18.15 -16.82 8.39
N VAL A 250 18.50 -16.83 7.10
CA VAL A 250 19.32 -15.80 6.46
C VAL A 250 18.71 -15.37 5.14
N LEU A 251 18.65 -14.05 4.94
CA LEU A 251 18.30 -13.39 3.69
C LEU A 251 19.53 -12.67 3.14
N ASP A 252 20.02 -13.14 1.99
CA ASP A 252 21.06 -12.47 1.20
C ASP A 252 20.44 -11.85 -0.05
N PHE A 253 20.32 -10.52 -0.02
CA PHE A 253 19.70 -9.81 -1.13
C PHE A 253 20.54 -9.80 -2.42
N LYS A 254 21.86 -9.97 -2.33
CA LYS A 254 22.77 -9.89 -3.48
C LYS A 254 22.78 -11.19 -4.27
N GLY A 255 22.85 -12.32 -3.57
CA GLY A 255 22.67 -13.65 -4.15
C GLY A 255 21.22 -13.98 -4.50
N GLU A 256 20.29 -13.12 -4.10
CA GLU A 256 18.84 -13.33 -4.22
C GLU A 256 18.36 -14.57 -3.45
N ILE A 257 18.99 -14.86 -2.31
CA ILE A 257 18.83 -16.12 -1.58
C ILE A 257 18.12 -15.90 -0.26
N TYR A 258 17.21 -16.83 0.05
CA TYR A 258 16.80 -17.09 1.42
C TYR A 258 17.22 -18.51 1.81
N THR A 259 17.70 -18.67 3.03
CA THR A 259 18.14 -19.97 3.53
C THR A 259 17.80 -20.15 5.00
N ARG A 260 17.56 -21.40 5.40
CA ARG A 260 17.32 -21.81 6.79
C ARG A 260 17.75 -23.26 6.96
N GLN A 261 17.90 -23.69 8.20
CA GLN A 261 18.06 -25.11 8.49
C GLN A 261 16.81 -25.90 8.13
N GLU A 262 17.01 -27.09 7.55
CA GLU A 262 15.98 -28.10 7.31
C GLU A 262 16.50 -29.43 7.86
N ARG A 263 15.99 -29.82 9.02
CA ARG A 263 16.49 -30.98 9.79
C ARG A 263 17.99 -30.83 10.08
N ASN A 264 18.83 -31.72 9.55
CA ASN A 264 20.29 -31.69 9.69
C ASN A 264 20.99 -31.11 8.45
N GLY A 265 20.24 -30.51 7.52
CA GLY A 265 20.78 -29.86 6.33
C GLY A 265 20.22 -28.45 6.19
N ILE A 266 20.22 -27.94 4.97
CA ILE A 266 19.82 -26.57 4.63
C ILE A 266 18.74 -26.58 3.55
N LEU A 267 17.76 -25.69 3.71
CA LEU A 267 16.90 -25.23 2.62
C LEU A 267 17.49 -23.96 2.04
N LEU A 268 17.62 -23.88 0.72
CA LEU A 268 18.08 -22.70 0.00
C LEU A 268 17.16 -22.42 -1.18
N GLY A 269 16.48 -21.28 -1.19
CA GLY A 269 15.65 -20.84 -2.32
C GLY A 269 16.11 -19.50 -2.87
N THR A 270 15.69 -19.21 -4.11
CA THR A 270 16.12 -18.00 -4.83
C THR A 270 14.99 -17.34 -5.61
N TYR A 271 15.06 -16.01 -5.71
CA TYR A 271 14.22 -15.21 -6.61
C TYR A 271 15.05 -14.70 -7.77
N GLU A 272 15.17 -15.51 -8.80
CA GLU A 272 16.06 -15.26 -9.92
C GLU A 272 15.57 -14.17 -10.87
N LYS A 273 16.51 -13.43 -11.48
CA LYS A 273 16.21 -12.48 -12.56
C LYS A 273 15.55 -13.13 -13.77
N ALA A 274 15.97 -14.34 -14.12
CA ALA A 274 15.46 -15.12 -15.25
C ALA A 274 14.10 -15.80 -14.95
N CYS A 275 13.20 -15.08 -14.27
CA CYS A 275 11.93 -15.61 -13.77
C CYS A 275 11.01 -16.11 -14.90
N LYS A 276 10.20 -17.13 -14.58
CA LYS A 276 9.32 -17.80 -15.53
C LYS A 276 7.87 -17.84 -15.04
N PRO A 277 6.91 -17.23 -15.79
CA PRO A 277 5.51 -17.36 -15.47
C PRO A 277 5.02 -18.79 -15.76
N TRP A 278 4.21 -19.34 -14.87
CA TRP A 278 3.53 -20.60 -15.07
C TRP A 278 2.09 -20.35 -15.50
N SER A 279 1.62 -21.09 -16.50
CA SER A 279 0.24 -21.06 -16.95
C SER A 279 -0.34 -19.63 -17.10
N PRO A 280 0.26 -18.78 -17.95
CA PRO A 280 -0.05 -17.36 -17.95
C PRO A 280 -1.48 -17.03 -18.38
N VAL A 281 -2.19 -17.95 -19.05
CA VAL A 281 -3.54 -17.71 -19.58
C VAL A 281 -4.61 -18.54 -18.87
N ASN A 282 -4.45 -19.87 -18.79
CA ASN A 282 -5.44 -20.81 -18.27
C ASN A 282 -4.79 -21.89 -17.42
N THR A 283 -5.07 -21.92 -16.13
CA THR A 283 -4.59 -22.93 -15.18
C THR A 283 -5.28 -24.28 -15.42
N PRO A 284 -4.52 -25.38 -15.67
CA PRO A 284 -5.10 -26.72 -15.78
C PRO A 284 -5.82 -27.13 -14.49
N TRP A 285 -7.00 -27.73 -14.61
CA TRP A 285 -7.82 -28.12 -13.45
C TRP A 285 -7.41 -29.45 -12.82
N ASP A 286 -6.70 -30.28 -13.57
CA ASP A 286 -6.15 -31.58 -13.17
C ASP A 286 -4.85 -31.45 -12.37
N PHE A 287 -4.08 -30.37 -12.54
CA PHE A 287 -2.87 -30.09 -11.76
C PHE A 287 -3.16 -30.05 -10.26
N GLY A 288 -2.52 -30.88 -9.42
CA GLY A 288 -2.68 -30.82 -7.97
C GLY A 288 -1.77 -31.77 -7.21
N HIS A 289 -1.15 -31.31 -6.11
CA HIS A 289 -0.07 -32.05 -5.44
C HIS A 289 1.09 -32.44 -6.38
N GLU A 290 1.31 -31.62 -7.40
CA GLU A 290 2.35 -31.79 -8.41
C GLU A 290 3.41 -30.69 -8.31
N LEU A 291 4.62 -31.03 -8.76
CA LEU A 291 5.73 -30.08 -8.95
C LEU A 291 6.05 -29.97 -10.43
N LEU A 292 6.62 -28.84 -10.80
CA LEU A 292 7.12 -28.61 -12.14
C LEU A 292 8.51 -29.24 -12.28
N PRO A 293 8.95 -29.54 -13.52
CA PRO A 293 10.32 -29.97 -13.76
C PRO A 293 11.32 -28.92 -13.22
N PRO A 294 12.34 -29.33 -12.45
CA PRO A 294 13.42 -28.44 -12.04
C PRO A 294 14.19 -27.85 -13.23
N ASP A 295 14.73 -26.64 -13.04
CA ASP A 295 15.50 -25.91 -14.04
C ASP A 295 16.69 -25.21 -13.36
N LEU A 296 17.73 -25.99 -13.03
CA LEU A 296 18.89 -25.50 -12.27
C LEU A 296 19.70 -24.46 -13.04
N ASP A 297 19.82 -24.59 -14.35
CA ASP A 297 20.56 -23.64 -15.19
C ASP A 297 19.99 -22.22 -15.07
N ARG A 298 18.67 -22.10 -14.90
CA ARG A 298 17.98 -20.81 -14.71
C ARG A 298 18.35 -20.11 -13.41
N ILE A 299 18.65 -20.88 -12.35
CA ILE A 299 18.98 -20.34 -11.02
C ILE A 299 20.48 -20.37 -10.71
N ALA A 300 21.29 -21.02 -11.55
CA ALA A 300 22.73 -21.14 -11.38
C ALA A 300 23.44 -19.80 -11.11
N PRO A 301 23.15 -18.68 -11.79
CA PRO A 301 23.81 -17.40 -11.49
C PRO A 301 23.58 -16.90 -10.06
N SER A 302 22.38 -17.10 -9.52
CA SER A 302 22.07 -16.76 -8.13
C SER A 302 22.79 -17.70 -7.16
N LEU A 303 22.81 -19.01 -7.48
CA LEU A 303 23.50 -20.02 -6.67
C LEU A 303 25.01 -19.80 -6.62
N GLU A 304 25.65 -19.38 -7.73
CA GLU A 304 27.09 -19.07 -7.78
C GLU A 304 27.47 -17.97 -6.78
N ILE A 305 26.68 -16.89 -6.71
CA ILE A 305 26.86 -15.84 -5.71
C ILE A 305 26.58 -16.39 -4.31
N GLY A 306 25.51 -17.16 -4.17
CA GLY A 306 25.14 -17.84 -2.93
C GLY A 306 26.25 -18.69 -2.35
N PHE A 307 26.88 -19.54 -3.14
CA PHE A 307 27.95 -20.42 -2.69
C PHE A 307 29.22 -19.65 -2.35
N LYS A 308 29.50 -18.52 -3.01
CA LYS A 308 30.55 -17.61 -2.58
C LYS A 308 30.27 -17.01 -1.19
N HIS A 309 29.03 -16.59 -0.94
CA HIS A 309 28.63 -15.99 0.33
C HIS A 309 28.43 -17.02 1.45
N PHE A 310 28.08 -18.25 1.08
CA PHE A 310 27.79 -19.37 1.98
C PHE A 310 28.63 -20.61 1.60
N PRO A 311 29.97 -20.56 1.73
CA PRO A 311 30.85 -21.64 1.30
C PRO A 311 30.61 -22.95 2.06
N GLY A 312 29.97 -22.90 3.24
CA GLY A 312 29.55 -24.10 3.96
C GLY A 312 28.48 -24.91 3.21
N ILE A 313 27.70 -24.28 2.32
CA ILE A 313 26.63 -24.93 1.53
C ILE A 313 27.15 -25.45 0.18
N GLU A 314 28.20 -24.84 -0.38
CA GLU A 314 28.74 -25.14 -1.72
C GLU A 314 29.03 -26.64 -1.94
N LYS A 315 29.50 -27.33 -0.90
CA LYS A 315 29.92 -28.74 -0.97
C LYS A 315 28.83 -29.74 -0.63
N ALA A 316 27.63 -29.27 -0.26
CA ALA A 316 26.55 -30.14 0.17
C ALA A 316 25.90 -30.86 -1.02
N GLY A 317 25.56 -32.15 -0.84
CA GLY A 317 24.72 -32.87 -1.79
C GLY A 317 23.31 -32.30 -1.83
N ILE A 318 22.69 -32.22 -3.02
CA ILE A 318 21.28 -31.83 -3.17
C ILE A 318 20.41 -33.07 -3.02
N LYS A 319 19.60 -33.11 -1.96
CA LYS A 319 18.64 -34.20 -1.70
C LYS A 319 17.39 -34.07 -2.57
N GLN A 320 16.88 -32.85 -2.73
CA GLN A 320 15.65 -32.60 -3.48
C GLN A 320 15.61 -31.18 -4.02
N ILE A 321 14.99 -31.03 -5.20
CA ILE A 321 14.69 -29.74 -5.80
C ILE A 321 13.17 -29.61 -5.88
N ILE A 322 12.66 -28.49 -5.40
CA ILE A 322 11.24 -28.15 -5.47
C ILE A 322 11.09 -27.05 -6.49
N ASN A 323 10.32 -27.26 -7.55
CA ASN A 323 9.85 -26.21 -8.45
C ASN A 323 8.32 -26.13 -8.37
N GLY A 324 7.81 -25.11 -7.69
CA GLY A 324 6.39 -24.97 -7.39
C GLY A 324 5.79 -23.69 -7.98
N PRO A 325 4.58 -23.73 -8.57
CA PRO A 325 3.88 -22.52 -8.94
C PRO A 325 3.16 -21.89 -7.75
N PHE A 326 3.19 -20.57 -7.66
CA PHE A 326 2.47 -19.76 -6.68
C PHE A 326 2.18 -18.37 -7.25
N THR A 327 1.23 -17.66 -6.64
CA THR A 327 0.59 -16.50 -7.25
C THR A 327 1.04 -15.15 -6.70
N PHE A 328 1.10 -14.16 -7.57
CA PHE A 328 1.39 -12.75 -7.28
C PHE A 328 0.30 -11.85 -7.88
N ALA A 329 0.08 -10.70 -7.24
CA ALA A 329 -0.57 -9.56 -7.87
C ALA A 329 0.49 -8.62 -8.48
N LEU A 330 0.03 -7.59 -9.19
CA LEU A 330 0.89 -6.65 -9.94
C LEU A 330 2.04 -6.07 -9.13
N ASP A 331 1.81 -5.78 -7.85
CA ASP A 331 2.73 -5.10 -6.94
C ASP A 331 3.36 -6.04 -5.90
N GLY A 332 3.07 -7.34 -5.99
CA GLY A 332 3.50 -8.37 -5.05
C GLY A 332 2.65 -8.50 -3.78
N ASN A 333 1.69 -7.60 -3.54
CA ASN A 333 0.81 -7.66 -2.37
C ASN A 333 -0.47 -8.50 -2.64
N PRO A 334 -1.12 -9.02 -1.59
CA PRO A 334 -2.41 -9.72 -1.70
C PRO A 334 -3.51 -8.92 -2.43
N LEU A 335 -4.51 -9.64 -2.94
CA LEU A 335 -5.77 -9.10 -3.46
C LEU A 335 -6.92 -9.50 -2.55
N VAL A 336 -7.39 -8.57 -1.73
CA VAL A 336 -8.32 -8.79 -0.62
C VAL A 336 -9.50 -7.83 -0.69
N GLY A 337 -10.70 -8.30 -0.41
CA GLY A 337 -11.88 -7.43 -0.24
C GLY A 337 -12.95 -7.57 -1.31
N PRO A 338 -13.97 -6.70 -1.27
CA PRO A 338 -15.16 -6.80 -2.12
C PRO A 338 -14.92 -6.26 -3.53
N VAL A 339 -15.45 -6.97 -4.52
CA VAL A 339 -15.37 -6.59 -5.94
C VAL A 339 -16.50 -5.63 -6.31
N GLN A 340 -16.16 -4.51 -6.96
CA GLN A 340 -17.14 -3.52 -7.42
C GLN A 340 -18.16 -4.16 -8.39
N GLY A 341 -19.43 -3.78 -8.29
CA GLY A 341 -20.50 -4.26 -9.16
C GLY A 341 -21.04 -5.65 -8.82
N LEU A 342 -20.44 -6.38 -7.87
CA LEU A 342 -20.89 -7.71 -7.44
C LEU A 342 -21.25 -7.70 -5.96
N THR A 343 -22.53 -7.90 -5.63
CA THR A 343 -22.96 -7.94 -4.23
C THR A 343 -22.34 -9.17 -3.53
N ASN A 344 -21.65 -8.97 -2.41
CA ASN A 344 -21.11 -10.05 -1.57
C ASN A 344 -20.17 -11.05 -2.27
N PHE A 345 -19.49 -10.65 -3.34
CA PHE A 345 -18.36 -11.40 -3.90
C PHE A 345 -17.03 -10.82 -3.43
N TRP A 346 -16.23 -11.66 -2.78
CA TRP A 346 -15.00 -11.26 -2.11
C TRP A 346 -13.80 -12.00 -2.68
N CYS A 347 -12.62 -11.39 -2.59
CA CYS A 347 -11.35 -12.04 -2.92
C CYS A 347 -10.45 -12.13 -1.69
N ALA A 348 -9.69 -13.21 -1.61
CA ALA A 348 -8.46 -13.34 -0.83
C ALA A 348 -7.46 -14.14 -1.68
N CYS A 349 -6.91 -13.47 -2.69
CA CYS A 349 -6.07 -14.07 -3.72
C CYS A 349 -4.64 -13.50 -3.68
N ALA A 350 -3.73 -14.13 -4.43
CA ALA A 350 -2.34 -13.66 -4.59
C ALA A 350 -1.58 -13.44 -3.26
N VAL A 351 -1.90 -14.22 -2.22
CA VAL A 351 -1.17 -14.20 -0.95
C VAL A 351 0.12 -14.99 -1.11
N MET A 352 1.13 -14.34 -1.65
CA MET A 352 2.44 -14.92 -1.97
C MET A 352 3.07 -15.58 -0.72
N ALA A 353 3.20 -14.84 0.37
CA ALA A 353 3.75 -15.33 1.65
C ALA A 353 2.61 -15.87 2.54
N GLY A 354 1.92 -16.92 2.08
CA GLY A 354 0.72 -17.45 2.73
C GLY A 354 0.87 -17.81 4.22
N PHE A 355 2.05 -18.27 4.64
CA PHE A 355 2.36 -18.59 6.05
C PHE A 355 2.98 -17.42 6.82
N SER A 356 3.16 -16.27 6.19
CA SER A 356 3.48 -15.03 6.91
C SER A 356 2.26 -14.13 7.01
N GLN A 357 1.42 -14.09 5.97
CA GLN A 357 0.32 -13.12 5.83
C GLN A 357 -1.07 -13.74 5.96
N GLY A 358 -1.22 -15.05 5.73
CA GLY A 358 -2.54 -15.68 5.54
C GLY A 358 -3.45 -15.62 6.77
N GLY A 359 -2.90 -15.61 7.98
CA GLY A 359 -3.67 -15.42 9.21
C GLY A 359 -4.31 -14.03 9.25
N GLY A 360 -3.50 -12.98 9.06
CA GLY A 360 -3.93 -11.60 9.06
C GLY A 360 -4.86 -11.24 7.90
N VAL A 361 -4.62 -11.80 6.70
CA VAL A 361 -5.56 -11.68 5.56
C VAL A 361 -6.91 -12.30 5.89
N GLY A 362 -6.91 -13.50 6.48
CA GLY A 362 -8.14 -14.19 6.90
C GLY A 362 -8.92 -13.39 7.96
N LEU A 363 -8.22 -12.83 8.94
CA LEU A 363 -8.81 -11.97 9.97
C LEU A 363 -9.43 -10.72 9.36
N ALA A 364 -8.65 -9.95 8.58
CA ALA A 364 -9.10 -8.68 8.04
C ALA A 364 -10.30 -8.85 7.09
N LEU A 365 -10.28 -9.86 6.22
CA LEU A 365 -11.42 -10.12 5.34
C LEU A 365 -12.66 -10.56 6.13
N SER A 366 -12.49 -11.44 7.12
CA SER A 366 -13.61 -11.91 7.93
C SER A 366 -14.25 -10.78 8.73
N ASN A 367 -13.44 -9.89 9.33
CA ASN A 367 -13.94 -8.67 9.97
C ASN A 367 -14.77 -7.83 8.99
N TRP A 368 -14.26 -7.65 7.78
CA TRP A 368 -14.95 -6.86 6.76
C TRP A 368 -16.30 -7.47 6.38
N MET A 369 -16.36 -8.79 6.21
CA MET A 369 -17.60 -9.50 5.88
C MET A 369 -18.62 -9.47 7.03
N VAL A 370 -18.15 -9.62 8.27
CA VAL A 370 -19.04 -9.74 9.45
C VAL A 370 -19.49 -8.38 9.96
N HIS A 371 -18.60 -7.40 9.95
CA HIS A 371 -18.79 -6.09 10.60
C HIS A 371 -18.86 -4.93 9.62
N GLY A 372 -18.54 -5.12 8.33
CA GLY A 372 -18.49 -4.03 7.35
C GLY A 372 -17.18 -3.22 7.37
N ASP A 373 -16.23 -3.56 8.25
CA ASP A 373 -14.94 -2.89 8.39
C ASP A 373 -13.83 -3.95 8.60
N PRO A 374 -12.71 -3.89 7.88
CA PRO A 374 -11.60 -4.84 8.05
C PRO A 374 -10.91 -4.76 9.42
N GLY A 375 -11.07 -3.66 10.15
CA GLY A 375 -10.41 -3.37 11.43
C GLY A 375 -8.95 -2.89 11.30
N PHE A 376 -8.45 -2.82 10.08
CA PHE A 376 -7.06 -2.45 9.75
C PHE A 376 -7.02 -1.62 8.47
N ASP A 377 -5.94 -0.89 8.25
CA ASP A 377 -5.68 -0.27 6.95
C ASP A 377 -5.21 -1.32 5.95
N VAL A 378 -6.14 -1.75 5.08
CA VAL A 378 -5.91 -2.80 4.09
C VAL A 378 -5.78 -2.25 2.67
N TRP A 379 -5.56 -0.94 2.49
CA TRP A 379 -5.51 -0.34 1.14
C TRP A 379 -4.47 -1.02 0.23
N GLY A 380 -3.28 -1.32 0.75
CA GLY A 380 -2.22 -2.03 0.03
C GLY A 380 -2.59 -3.45 -0.41
N MET A 381 -3.71 -4.00 0.10
CA MET A 381 -4.26 -5.30 -0.26
C MET A 381 -5.62 -5.20 -0.97
N ASP A 382 -6.32 -4.06 -0.94
CA ASP A 382 -7.66 -3.92 -1.48
C ASP A 382 -7.70 -4.21 -2.99
N VAL A 383 -8.64 -5.02 -3.46
CA VAL A 383 -8.85 -5.27 -4.90
C VAL A 383 -9.18 -4.00 -5.70
N ALA A 384 -9.75 -2.98 -5.05
CA ALA A 384 -10.10 -1.72 -5.68
C ALA A 384 -8.90 -0.81 -5.98
N ARG A 385 -7.69 -1.17 -5.51
CA ARG A 385 -6.47 -0.41 -5.82
C ARG A 385 -6.03 -0.52 -7.28
N PHE A 386 -6.58 -1.46 -8.05
CA PHE A 386 -6.31 -1.63 -9.47
C PHE A 386 -7.50 -1.26 -10.36
N GLY A 387 -7.19 -0.72 -11.54
CA GLY A 387 -8.17 -0.33 -12.55
C GLY A 387 -8.38 -1.36 -13.65
N GLU A 388 -9.18 -0.97 -14.63
CA GLU A 388 -9.48 -1.73 -15.85
C GLU A 388 -8.25 -1.92 -16.75
N TRP A 389 -7.25 -1.05 -16.62
CA TRP A 389 -5.95 -1.14 -17.31
C TRP A 389 -5.11 -2.35 -16.87
N ALA A 390 -5.38 -2.93 -15.70
CA ALA A 390 -4.64 -4.06 -15.13
C ALA A 390 -5.01 -5.42 -15.77
N GLY A 391 -5.08 -5.46 -17.10
CA GLY A 391 -5.39 -6.67 -17.87
C GLY A 391 -4.23 -7.68 -17.89
N LEU A 392 -4.49 -8.87 -18.42
CA LEU A 392 -3.56 -10.01 -18.35
C LEU A 392 -2.14 -9.71 -18.87
N ARG A 393 -2.00 -8.93 -19.95
CA ARG A 393 -0.69 -8.56 -20.52
C ARG A 393 0.10 -7.66 -19.56
N TYR A 394 -0.58 -6.67 -18.97
CA TYR A 394 0.00 -5.77 -17.98
C TYR A 394 0.42 -6.56 -16.74
N THR A 395 -0.49 -7.41 -16.25
CA THR A 395 -0.23 -8.33 -15.13
C THR A 395 0.97 -9.21 -15.37
N ASN A 396 1.10 -9.80 -16.56
CA ASN A 396 2.24 -10.65 -16.89
C ASN A 396 3.57 -9.90 -16.74
N ALA A 397 3.68 -8.74 -17.37
CA ALA A 397 4.90 -7.94 -17.35
C ALA A 397 5.25 -7.43 -15.95
N LYS A 398 4.28 -6.87 -15.20
CA LYS A 398 4.53 -6.37 -13.84
C LYS A 398 4.83 -7.44 -12.82
N VAL A 399 4.16 -8.60 -12.87
CA VAL A 399 4.47 -9.69 -11.93
C VAL A 399 5.88 -10.21 -12.15
N ARG A 400 6.34 -10.33 -13.40
CA ARG A 400 7.72 -10.74 -13.71
C ARG A 400 8.74 -9.72 -13.21
N GLU A 401 8.47 -8.43 -13.39
CA GLU A 401 9.30 -7.37 -12.84
C GLU A 401 9.34 -7.42 -11.31
N ASN A 402 8.20 -7.61 -10.63
CA ASN A 402 8.19 -7.68 -9.16
C ASN A 402 8.86 -8.95 -8.63
N TYR A 403 8.64 -10.11 -9.26
CA TYR A 403 9.33 -11.35 -8.90
C TYR A 403 10.84 -11.19 -9.02
N SER A 404 11.32 -10.75 -10.18
CA SER A 404 12.76 -10.56 -10.44
C SER A 404 13.37 -9.43 -9.60
N ARG A 405 12.56 -8.62 -8.91
CA ARG A 405 13.01 -7.56 -8.02
C ARG A 405 12.72 -7.86 -6.55
N ARG A 406 12.28 -9.08 -6.19
CA ARG A 406 11.84 -9.42 -4.82
C ARG A 406 12.84 -9.02 -3.74
N PHE A 407 14.14 -9.14 -4.05
CA PHE A 407 15.25 -8.82 -3.17
C PHE A 407 16.05 -7.58 -3.58
N SER A 408 15.64 -6.87 -4.62
CA SER A 408 16.26 -5.60 -4.99
C SER A 408 15.93 -4.50 -3.97
N ILE A 409 16.80 -3.49 -3.84
CA ILE A 409 16.42 -2.28 -3.10
C ILE A 409 15.29 -1.62 -3.88
N ARG A 410 14.20 -1.27 -3.19
CA ARG A 410 13.21 -0.32 -3.71
C ARG A 410 13.59 1.04 -3.16
N PHE A 411 14.24 1.85 -3.99
CA PHE A 411 14.61 3.20 -3.58
C PHE A 411 13.38 4.11 -3.51
N PRO A 412 13.44 5.18 -2.69
CA PRO A 412 12.50 6.27 -2.79
C PRO A 412 12.38 6.78 -4.23
N ASN A 413 11.17 7.18 -4.62
CA ASN A 413 10.88 7.76 -5.93
C ASN A 413 11.20 6.85 -7.14
N GLU A 414 11.56 5.58 -6.92
CA GLU A 414 11.87 4.66 -8.01
C GLU A 414 10.62 4.30 -8.81
N GLU A 415 10.70 4.57 -10.12
CA GLU A 415 9.69 4.20 -11.09
C GLU A 415 10.08 2.89 -11.80
N LEU A 416 9.12 1.96 -11.90
CA LEU A 416 9.36 0.64 -12.49
C LEU A 416 8.83 0.57 -13.94
N PRO A 417 9.68 0.29 -14.95
CA PRO A 417 9.35 0.50 -16.35
C PRO A 417 8.47 -0.57 -17.00
N ALA A 418 8.36 -1.78 -16.44
CA ALA A 418 7.62 -2.84 -17.12
C ALA A 418 6.15 -2.47 -17.33
N ALA A 419 5.63 -2.83 -18.51
CA ALA A 419 4.25 -2.55 -18.95
C ALA A 419 3.89 -1.07 -19.15
N ARG A 420 4.86 -0.14 -19.07
CA ARG A 420 4.66 1.29 -19.31
C ARG A 420 5.02 1.68 -20.76
N PRO A 421 4.29 2.62 -21.38
CA PRO A 421 3.08 3.27 -20.86
C PRO A 421 1.83 2.38 -20.96
N ALA A 422 0.95 2.42 -19.95
CA ALA A 422 -0.32 1.69 -19.96
C ALA A 422 -1.51 2.57 -20.39
N GLN A 423 -1.61 3.77 -19.83
CA GLN A 423 -2.54 4.81 -20.26
C GLN A 423 -1.77 6.12 -20.42
N THR A 424 -2.18 6.93 -21.40
CA THR A 424 -1.58 8.22 -21.72
C THR A 424 -2.66 9.25 -21.99
N THR A 425 -2.36 10.51 -21.69
CA THR A 425 -3.15 11.65 -22.16
C THR A 425 -2.70 12.09 -23.57
N PRO A 426 -3.52 12.86 -24.29
CA PRO A 426 -3.09 13.57 -25.49
C PRO A 426 -1.77 14.33 -25.35
N LEU A 427 -1.36 14.79 -24.17
CA LEU A 427 -0.11 15.55 -23.97
C LEU A 427 1.13 14.68 -23.79
N TYR A 428 1.02 13.36 -23.68
CA TYR A 428 2.16 12.47 -23.39
C TYR A 428 3.41 12.76 -24.24
N ASP A 429 3.29 12.77 -25.57
CA ASP A 429 4.43 13.05 -26.47
C ASP A 429 4.98 14.47 -26.31
N THR A 430 4.11 15.43 -25.96
CA THR A 430 4.50 16.82 -25.71
C THR A 430 5.29 16.93 -24.41
N MET A 431 4.88 16.22 -23.36
CA MET A 431 5.61 16.18 -22.09
C MET A 431 6.99 15.54 -22.27
N LEU A 432 7.09 14.45 -23.02
CA LEU A 432 8.39 13.85 -23.38
C LEU A 432 9.27 14.84 -24.17
N ALA A 433 8.70 15.56 -25.15
CA ALA A 433 9.43 16.57 -25.91
C ALA A 433 9.91 17.75 -25.04
N ASN A 434 9.18 18.05 -23.96
CA ASN A 434 9.56 19.03 -22.94
C ASN A 434 10.55 18.47 -21.90
N ASN A 435 11.09 17.27 -22.12
CA ASN A 435 12.05 16.59 -21.26
C ASN A 435 11.47 16.18 -19.89
N ALA A 436 10.18 15.84 -19.84
CA ALA A 436 9.54 15.30 -18.64
C ALA A 436 10.11 13.94 -18.24
N VAL A 437 10.34 13.75 -16.94
CA VAL A 437 10.52 12.45 -16.33
C VAL A 437 9.13 11.92 -15.96
N MET A 438 8.70 10.84 -16.60
CA MET A 438 7.34 10.30 -16.45
C MET A 438 7.27 9.26 -15.34
N GLY A 439 6.20 9.29 -14.54
CA GLY A 439 5.87 8.31 -13.50
C GLY A 439 4.51 7.65 -13.74
N ASP A 440 4.23 6.59 -12.97
CA ASP A 440 2.94 5.91 -12.99
C ASP A 440 2.00 6.40 -11.87
N SER A 441 0.82 6.89 -12.24
CA SER A 441 -0.25 7.24 -11.31
C SER A 441 -1.50 6.43 -11.62
N TRP A 442 -1.60 5.22 -11.05
CA TRP A 442 -2.73 4.31 -11.26
C TRP A 442 -2.91 3.92 -12.74
N GLY A 443 -1.82 3.50 -13.37
CA GLY A 443 -1.74 3.11 -14.78
C GLY A 443 -1.64 4.28 -15.76
N LEU A 444 -1.65 5.54 -15.30
CA LEU A 444 -1.56 6.74 -16.13
C LEU A 444 -0.17 7.36 -16.04
N GLU A 445 0.46 7.57 -17.19
CA GLU A 445 1.72 8.30 -17.31
C GLU A 445 1.54 9.77 -16.91
N THR A 446 2.28 10.21 -15.88
CA THR A 446 2.19 11.57 -15.34
C THR A 446 3.58 12.21 -15.25
N PRO A 447 3.78 13.48 -15.66
CA PRO A 447 5.05 14.18 -15.45
C PRO A 447 5.38 14.34 -13.97
N LEU A 448 6.49 13.75 -13.52
CA LEU A 448 6.95 13.87 -12.14
C LEU A 448 7.72 15.16 -11.91
N TRP A 449 8.60 15.49 -12.87
CA TRP A 449 9.42 16.71 -12.94
C TRP A 449 9.99 16.85 -14.36
N PHE A 450 10.55 18.00 -14.68
CA PHE A 450 11.12 18.31 -16.00
C PHE A 450 12.64 18.42 -15.90
N ALA A 451 13.34 17.55 -16.61
CA ALA A 451 14.79 17.54 -16.60
C ALA A 451 15.35 18.72 -17.41
N PRO A 452 16.47 19.33 -16.97
CA PRO A 452 17.11 20.42 -17.70
C PRO A 452 17.36 20.08 -19.17
N LYS A 453 17.20 21.06 -20.06
CA LYS A 453 17.43 20.85 -21.49
C LYS A 453 18.84 20.34 -21.74
N GLY A 454 18.95 19.22 -22.45
CA GLY A 454 20.23 18.57 -22.78
C GLY A 454 20.69 17.51 -21.77
N SER A 455 19.99 17.32 -20.65
CA SER A 455 20.18 16.14 -19.78
C SER A 455 19.18 15.04 -20.10
N GLU A 456 19.57 13.79 -19.84
CA GLU A 456 18.68 12.63 -19.96
C GLU A 456 17.52 12.72 -18.94
N PRO A 457 16.25 12.60 -19.37
CA PRO A 457 15.10 12.70 -18.49
C PRO A 457 14.90 11.39 -17.70
N LYS A 458 15.68 11.23 -16.63
CA LYS A 458 15.58 10.08 -15.72
C LYS A 458 15.86 10.45 -14.27
N ASP A 459 15.32 9.67 -13.36
CA ASP A 459 15.72 9.70 -11.97
C ASP A 459 17.07 9.01 -11.75
N VAL A 460 17.91 9.63 -10.93
CA VAL A 460 19.00 8.97 -10.23
C VAL A 460 18.48 8.65 -8.83
N VAL A 461 18.10 7.40 -8.60
CA VAL A 461 17.49 6.98 -7.34
C VAL A 461 18.50 6.99 -6.18
N SER A 462 18.06 7.41 -5.00
CA SER A 462 18.89 7.52 -3.80
C SER A 462 18.01 7.57 -2.54
N PHE A 463 18.56 7.23 -1.38
CA PHE A 463 17.95 7.53 -0.07
C PHE A 463 18.19 8.99 0.36
N HIS A 464 19.10 9.69 -0.32
CA HIS A 464 19.43 11.09 -0.12
C HIS A 464 18.84 11.93 -1.25
N ARG A 465 18.90 13.26 -1.13
CA ARG A 465 18.51 14.18 -2.20
C ARG A 465 19.28 13.86 -3.49
N SER A 466 18.57 13.78 -4.61
CA SER A 466 19.13 13.36 -5.89
C SER A 466 19.06 14.46 -6.96
N ASN A 467 19.17 14.06 -8.23
CA ASN A 467 19.27 14.97 -9.38
C ASN A 467 18.00 15.81 -9.63
N ASP A 468 16.87 15.40 -9.07
CA ASP A 468 15.59 16.10 -9.20
C ASP A 468 15.47 17.33 -8.27
N PHE A 469 16.24 17.37 -7.17
CA PHE A 469 16.10 18.36 -6.10
C PHE A 469 16.23 19.80 -6.58
N GLY A 470 17.25 20.09 -7.41
CA GLY A 470 17.44 21.41 -8.00
C GLY A 470 16.31 21.79 -8.97
N PRO A 471 16.07 21.00 -10.03
CA PRO A 471 14.99 21.22 -10.99
C PRO A 471 13.60 21.42 -10.35
N ILE A 472 13.21 20.60 -9.38
CA ILE A 472 11.94 20.76 -8.65
C ILE A 472 11.91 22.11 -7.94
N GLY A 473 13.02 22.53 -7.32
CA GLY A 473 13.11 23.85 -6.68
C GLY A 473 12.87 25.01 -7.64
N GLU A 474 13.35 24.91 -8.89
CA GLU A 474 13.11 25.91 -9.92
C GLU A 474 11.66 25.90 -10.43
N GLU A 475 11.05 24.72 -10.60
CA GLU A 475 9.62 24.59 -10.94
C GLU A 475 8.72 25.24 -9.87
N VAL A 476 9.00 24.96 -8.59
CA VAL A 476 8.29 25.55 -7.45
C VAL A 476 8.46 27.07 -7.43
N ARG A 477 9.69 27.57 -7.51
CA ARG A 477 9.97 29.01 -7.49
C ARG A 477 9.28 29.73 -8.65
N ALA A 478 9.39 29.19 -9.86
CA ALA A 478 8.75 29.74 -11.05
C ALA A 478 7.23 29.83 -10.90
N THR A 479 6.59 28.79 -10.34
CA THR A 479 5.15 28.79 -10.09
C THR A 479 4.76 29.84 -9.05
N ARG A 480 5.47 29.88 -7.93
CA ARG A 480 5.22 30.82 -6.81
C ARG A 480 5.40 32.30 -7.19
N GLU A 481 6.36 32.59 -8.06
CA GLU A 481 6.72 33.96 -8.44
C GLU A 481 6.04 34.43 -9.74
N ARG A 482 5.63 33.50 -10.61
CA ARG A 482 5.08 33.80 -11.95
C ARG A 482 3.80 33.02 -12.23
N VAL A 483 3.88 31.99 -13.06
CA VAL A 483 2.81 31.05 -13.39
C VAL A 483 3.40 29.72 -13.83
N GLY A 484 2.88 28.63 -13.30
CA GLY A 484 3.17 27.27 -13.71
C GLY A 484 1.92 26.61 -14.30
N VAL A 485 2.12 25.64 -15.20
CA VAL A 485 1.09 24.74 -15.69
C VAL A 485 1.47 23.29 -15.41
N THR A 486 0.50 22.47 -14.99
CA THR A 486 0.63 21.02 -14.86
C THR A 486 -0.61 20.32 -15.40
N GLU A 487 -0.46 19.07 -15.82
CA GLU A 487 -1.59 18.19 -16.04
C GLU A 487 -2.18 17.71 -14.70
N ILE A 488 -3.50 17.56 -14.65
CA ILE A 488 -4.29 17.08 -13.50
C ILE A 488 -5.29 15.98 -13.90
N ALA A 489 -5.05 15.32 -15.05
CA ALA A 489 -5.85 14.18 -15.50
C ALA A 489 -5.84 13.01 -14.49
N ASN A 490 -4.83 12.96 -13.61
CA ASN A 490 -4.66 11.99 -12.53
C ASN A 490 -5.56 12.23 -11.29
N PHE A 491 -6.69 12.93 -11.42
CA PHE A 491 -7.75 12.98 -10.41
C PHE A 491 -8.86 11.96 -10.72
N ALA A 492 -9.58 11.50 -9.71
CA ALA A 492 -10.86 10.82 -9.91
C ALA A 492 -11.92 11.86 -10.33
N LYS A 493 -12.77 11.52 -11.29
CA LYS A 493 -13.79 12.45 -11.80
C LYS A 493 -15.14 11.77 -11.94
N TYR A 494 -16.18 12.38 -11.37
CA TYR A 494 -17.55 11.89 -11.43
C TYR A 494 -18.54 13.01 -11.74
N GLU A 495 -19.67 12.64 -12.34
CA GLU A 495 -20.88 13.42 -12.38
C GLU A 495 -21.98 12.69 -11.63
N VAL A 496 -22.66 13.40 -10.74
CA VAL A 496 -23.88 12.93 -10.08
C VAL A 496 -25.03 13.83 -10.53
N SER A 497 -26.08 13.23 -11.08
CA SER A 497 -27.17 13.96 -11.72
C SER A 497 -28.55 13.35 -11.44
N GLY A 498 -29.60 14.15 -11.64
CA GLY A 498 -30.99 13.77 -11.43
C GLY A 498 -31.62 14.46 -10.21
N PRO A 499 -32.96 14.43 -10.10
CA PRO A 499 -33.69 15.19 -9.08
C PRO A 499 -33.33 14.80 -7.64
N GLY A 500 -32.81 13.58 -7.41
CA GLY A 500 -32.35 13.12 -6.10
C GLY A 500 -30.88 13.42 -5.79
N ALA A 501 -30.12 14.02 -6.73
CA ALA A 501 -28.66 14.12 -6.63
C ALA A 501 -28.18 14.93 -5.43
N GLU A 502 -28.82 16.06 -5.13
CA GLU A 502 -28.42 16.90 -4.01
C GLU A 502 -28.69 16.21 -2.66
N GLU A 503 -29.84 15.56 -2.51
CA GLU A 503 -30.19 14.83 -1.29
C GLU A 503 -29.23 13.66 -1.06
N PHE A 504 -28.95 12.89 -2.12
CA PHE A 504 -27.98 11.81 -2.09
C PHE A 504 -26.59 12.30 -1.64
N LEU A 505 -26.05 13.35 -2.27
CA LEU A 505 -24.75 13.90 -1.87
C LEU A 505 -24.78 14.51 -0.45
N ASN A 506 -25.87 15.15 -0.05
CA ASN A 506 -26.04 15.63 1.31
C ASN A 506 -26.07 14.50 2.34
N ARG A 507 -26.50 13.28 1.97
CA ARG A 507 -26.48 12.11 2.86
C ARG A 507 -25.09 11.47 2.95
N LEU A 508 -24.32 11.47 1.87
CA LEU A 508 -22.99 10.83 1.80
C LEU A 508 -21.85 11.70 2.35
N MET A 509 -21.90 13.00 2.09
CA MET A 509 -20.80 13.92 2.37
C MET A 509 -20.94 14.56 3.75
N THR A 510 -19.85 15.02 4.36
CA THR A 510 -19.90 15.64 5.71
C THR A 510 -20.20 17.14 5.70
N ASN A 511 -20.02 17.82 4.56
CA ASN A 511 -20.26 19.26 4.41
C ASN A 511 -21.61 19.55 3.72
N ARG A 512 -22.02 20.82 3.71
CA ARG A 512 -23.23 21.28 3.01
C ARG A 512 -22.97 21.42 1.51
N MET A 513 -23.89 20.94 0.67
CA MET A 513 -23.75 21.10 -0.78
C MET A 513 -23.72 22.58 -1.21
N PRO A 514 -22.95 22.94 -2.24
CA PRO A 514 -22.77 24.33 -2.64
C PRO A 514 -23.95 24.82 -3.46
N LYS A 515 -24.12 26.15 -3.54
CA LYS A 515 -25.04 26.78 -4.49
C LYS A 515 -24.56 26.56 -5.93
N THR A 516 -25.46 26.68 -6.91
CA THR A 516 -25.11 26.56 -8.33
C THR A 516 -23.99 27.55 -8.71
N GLY A 517 -22.99 27.05 -9.43
CA GLY A 517 -21.78 27.80 -9.79
C GLY A 517 -20.76 27.93 -8.65
N ARG A 518 -20.94 27.23 -7.52
CA ARG A 518 -19.99 27.20 -6.39
C ARG A 518 -19.43 25.80 -6.17
N ILE A 519 -18.27 25.80 -5.52
CA ILE A 519 -17.53 24.63 -5.11
C ILE A 519 -17.58 24.49 -3.59
N VAL A 520 -17.56 23.26 -3.09
CA VAL A 520 -17.32 22.91 -1.69
C VAL A 520 -16.22 21.85 -1.60
N LEU A 521 -15.42 21.92 -0.53
CA LEU A 521 -14.54 20.81 -0.12
C LEU A 521 -15.27 20.01 0.96
N THR A 522 -15.31 18.69 0.79
CA THR A 522 -15.99 17.80 1.73
C THR A 522 -15.31 16.45 1.84
N PRO A 523 -15.02 15.99 3.06
CA PRO A 523 -14.81 14.58 3.33
C PRO A 523 -16.07 13.75 3.08
N MET A 524 -15.83 12.45 2.96
CA MET A 524 -16.80 11.37 3.05
C MET A 524 -16.32 10.41 4.15
N ILE A 525 -17.23 9.96 5.00
CA ILE A 525 -16.91 9.03 6.10
C ILE A 525 -17.82 7.79 6.05
N ASN A 526 -17.33 6.65 6.55
CA ASN A 526 -18.13 5.43 6.66
C ASN A 526 -19.05 5.45 7.90
N GLU A 527 -19.83 4.38 8.10
CA GLU A 527 -20.77 4.27 9.23
C GLU A 527 -20.05 4.34 10.59
N PHE A 528 -18.76 3.98 10.65
CA PHE A 528 -17.90 4.04 11.84
C PHE A 528 -17.25 5.42 12.04
N GLY A 529 -17.57 6.40 11.20
CA GLY A 529 -17.03 7.74 11.26
C GLY A 529 -15.58 7.85 10.77
N LYS A 530 -15.10 6.89 9.96
CA LYS A 530 -13.73 6.88 9.41
C LYS A 530 -13.68 7.51 8.03
N LEU A 531 -12.60 8.24 7.74
CA LEU A 531 -12.39 8.95 6.47
C LEU A 531 -12.26 7.97 5.30
N ILE A 532 -13.22 7.99 4.38
CA ILE A 532 -13.27 7.13 3.17
C ILE A 532 -13.17 7.92 1.86
N GLY A 533 -12.88 9.23 1.94
CA GLY A 533 -12.53 10.05 0.80
C GLY A 533 -12.55 11.54 1.12
N ASP A 534 -11.90 12.32 0.27
CA ASP A 534 -11.91 13.78 0.28
C ASP A 534 -12.21 14.29 -1.14
N PHE A 535 -13.12 15.26 -1.22
CA PHE A 535 -13.71 15.65 -2.50
C PHE A 535 -13.81 17.16 -2.66
N THR A 536 -13.60 17.57 -3.91
CA THR A 536 -14.01 18.88 -4.44
C THR A 536 -15.31 18.67 -5.22
N ILE A 537 -16.40 19.34 -4.82
CA ILE A 537 -17.71 19.20 -5.46
C ILE A 537 -18.18 20.55 -5.97
N ALA A 538 -18.50 20.64 -7.26
CA ALA A 538 -19.14 21.79 -7.89
C ALA A 538 -20.61 21.51 -8.20
N LYS A 539 -21.52 22.42 -7.84
CA LYS A 539 -22.90 22.38 -8.31
C LYS A 539 -22.97 23.02 -9.71
N ALA A 540 -22.93 22.19 -10.74
CA ALA A 540 -22.82 22.59 -12.15
C ALA A 540 -24.16 22.91 -12.82
N GLY A 541 -25.28 22.58 -12.17
CA GLY A 541 -26.66 22.86 -12.57
C GLY A 541 -27.60 22.65 -11.38
N GLU A 542 -28.91 22.75 -11.58
CA GLU A 542 -29.91 22.49 -10.51
C GLU A 542 -29.77 21.08 -9.94
N ASP A 543 -29.73 20.09 -10.84
CA ASP A 543 -29.67 18.66 -10.54
C ASP A 543 -28.39 18.00 -11.07
N ARG A 544 -27.26 18.74 -11.09
CA ARG A 544 -26.01 18.25 -11.69
C ARG A 544 -24.80 18.71 -10.88
N PHE A 545 -24.00 17.74 -10.45
CA PHE A 545 -22.81 17.94 -9.63
C PHE A 545 -21.59 17.33 -10.30
N MET A 546 -20.49 18.08 -10.38
CA MET A 546 -19.19 17.56 -10.76
C MET A 546 -18.38 17.30 -9.49
N ILE A 547 -17.71 16.15 -9.43
CA ILE A 547 -16.99 15.67 -8.26
C ILE A 547 -15.58 15.29 -8.68
N TRP A 548 -14.59 15.82 -7.98
CA TRP A 548 -13.19 15.46 -8.11
C TRP A 548 -12.66 14.90 -6.80
N GLY A 549 -11.81 13.89 -6.89
CA GLY A 549 -11.16 13.27 -5.73
C GLY A 549 -9.91 12.48 -6.15
N SER A 550 -9.55 11.50 -5.34
CA SER A 550 -8.28 10.75 -5.50
C SER A 550 -8.34 9.66 -6.56
N SER A 551 -7.51 9.73 -7.61
CA SER A 551 -7.57 8.83 -8.78
C SER A 551 -7.46 7.34 -8.43
N ALA A 552 -6.51 6.97 -7.59
CA ALA A 552 -6.35 5.56 -7.21
C ALA A 552 -7.54 5.01 -6.38
N ALA A 553 -8.43 5.87 -5.88
CA ALA A 553 -9.65 5.48 -5.16
C ALA A 553 -10.89 5.38 -6.06
N GLN A 554 -10.75 5.45 -7.40
CA GLN A 554 -11.90 5.53 -8.29
C GLN A 554 -12.92 4.41 -8.10
N LYS A 555 -12.46 3.15 -8.13
CA LYS A 555 -13.30 1.99 -7.84
C LYS A 555 -13.73 1.93 -6.39
N TYR A 556 -12.85 2.31 -5.47
CA TYR A 556 -13.13 2.34 -4.03
C TYR A 556 -14.34 3.22 -3.71
N HIS A 557 -14.39 4.45 -4.23
CA HIS A 557 -15.52 5.36 -4.07
C HIS A 557 -16.77 4.86 -4.80
N MET A 558 -16.64 4.28 -6.00
CA MET A 558 -17.79 3.74 -6.73
C MET A 558 -18.50 2.62 -5.97
N ARG A 559 -17.77 1.72 -5.28
CA ARG A 559 -18.41 0.72 -4.39
C ARG A 559 -19.31 1.38 -3.36
N TRP A 560 -18.87 2.50 -2.80
CA TRP A 560 -19.64 3.24 -1.79
C TRP A 560 -20.83 3.99 -2.39
N PHE A 561 -20.64 4.60 -3.56
CA PHE A 561 -21.70 5.30 -4.28
C PHE A 561 -22.80 4.33 -4.74
N GLU A 562 -22.42 3.20 -5.33
CA GLU A 562 -23.33 2.14 -5.79
C GLU A 562 -24.10 1.52 -4.62
N LYS A 563 -23.43 1.25 -3.49
CA LYS A 563 -24.07 0.71 -2.27
C LYS A 563 -25.22 1.60 -1.77
N HIS A 564 -25.09 2.92 -1.88
CA HIS A 564 -26.08 3.87 -1.36
C HIS A 564 -26.99 4.45 -2.45
N LEU A 565 -26.83 4.04 -3.71
CA LEU A 565 -27.59 4.59 -4.82
C LEU A 565 -29.09 4.27 -4.66
N PRO A 566 -29.99 5.27 -4.73
CA PRO A 566 -31.42 5.03 -4.71
C PRO A 566 -31.88 4.13 -5.86
N LYS A 567 -32.77 3.19 -5.56
CA LYS A 567 -33.29 2.22 -6.55
C LYS A 567 -34.40 2.78 -7.44
N ASP A 568 -34.90 3.98 -7.16
CA ASP A 568 -36.00 4.63 -7.88
C ASP A 568 -35.56 5.35 -9.17
N GLY A 569 -34.25 5.36 -9.46
CA GLY A 569 -33.69 6.02 -10.65
C GLY A 569 -33.60 7.55 -10.53
N SER A 570 -33.84 8.12 -9.35
CA SER A 570 -33.75 9.57 -9.10
C SER A 570 -32.32 10.11 -9.20
N VAL A 571 -31.30 9.24 -9.12
CA VAL A 571 -29.89 9.57 -9.16
C VAL A 571 -29.18 8.74 -10.22
N ARG A 572 -28.33 9.39 -11.02
CA ARG A 572 -27.40 8.78 -11.97
C ARG A 572 -25.99 9.21 -11.66
N ILE A 573 -25.06 8.27 -11.72
CA ILE A 573 -23.64 8.51 -11.49
C ILE A 573 -22.86 8.12 -12.74
N HIS A 574 -22.00 9.01 -13.21
CA HIS A 574 -21.10 8.76 -14.32
C HIS A 574 -19.66 8.99 -13.85
N ARG A 575 -18.82 7.97 -13.96
CA ARG A 575 -17.36 8.07 -13.75
C ARG A 575 -16.70 8.37 -15.09
N PHE A 576 -15.92 9.45 -15.18
CA PHE A 576 -15.36 9.90 -16.46
C PHE A 576 -14.10 9.17 -16.90
N ASP A 577 -13.32 8.61 -15.96
CA ASP A 577 -12.00 8.03 -16.26
C ASP A 577 -11.14 8.98 -17.12
N GLN A 578 -10.64 8.53 -18.27
CA GLN A 578 -9.84 9.34 -19.21
C GLN A 578 -10.68 10.11 -20.25
N THR A 579 -12.01 10.13 -20.13
CA THR A 579 -12.89 10.91 -21.03
C THR A 579 -13.06 12.36 -20.59
N LEU A 580 -12.53 12.72 -19.42
CA LEU A 580 -12.36 14.08 -18.94
C LEU A 580 -10.93 14.24 -18.42
N VAL A 581 -10.16 15.13 -19.05
CA VAL A 581 -8.77 15.45 -18.70
C VAL A 581 -8.68 16.91 -18.24
N GLY A 582 -7.56 17.30 -17.66
CA GLY A 582 -7.45 18.62 -17.05
C GLY A 582 -6.04 19.18 -16.98
N LEU A 583 -5.98 20.51 -16.97
CA LEU A 583 -4.78 21.31 -16.74
C LEU A 583 -5.00 22.21 -15.52
N SER A 584 -3.99 22.38 -14.70
CA SER A 584 -3.97 23.38 -13.64
C SER A 584 -2.96 24.46 -13.97
N ILE A 585 -3.40 25.72 -13.92
CA ILE A 585 -2.51 26.88 -13.94
C ILE A 585 -2.50 27.53 -12.56
N ALA A 586 -1.32 27.80 -12.03
CA ALA A 586 -1.16 28.33 -10.68
C ALA A 586 -0.04 29.37 -10.63
N GLY A 587 -0.16 30.32 -9.70
CA GLY A 587 0.80 31.41 -9.51
C GLY A 587 0.15 32.79 -9.64
N PRO A 588 0.83 33.86 -9.21
CA PRO A 588 0.30 35.22 -9.21
C PRO A 588 -0.12 35.74 -10.60
N LYS A 589 0.42 35.18 -11.70
CA LYS A 589 0.07 35.57 -13.07
C LYS A 589 -1.00 34.70 -13.75
N SER A 590 -1.53 33.69 -13.05
CA SER A 590 -2.49 32.74 -13.62
C SER A 590 -3.81 33.39 -14.09
N ARG A 591 -4.31 34.42 -13.41
CA ARG A 591 -5.51 35.17 -13.84
C ARG A 591 -5.25 36.01 -15.08
N ASP A 592 -4.14 36.75 -15.10
CA ASP A 592 -3.76 37.59 -16.25
C ASP A 592 -3.63 36.72 -17.50
N LEU A 593 -3.01 35.55 -17.35
CA LEU A 593 -2.92 34.52 -18.39
C LEU A 593 -4.30 34.02 -18.83
N LEU A 594 -5.12 33.54 -17.89
CA LEU A 594 -6.42 32.96 -18.25
C LEU A 594 -7.34 33.99 -18.91
N GLN A 595 -7.28 35.26 -18.49
CA GLN A 595 -8.12 36.32 -19.02
C GLN A 595 -7.86 36.57 -20.52
N LYS A 596 -6.64 36.30 -21.00
CA LYS A 596 -6.30 36.36 -22.44
C LYS A 596 -6.92 35.23 -23.26
N LEU A 597 -7.36 34.16 -22.62
CA LEU A 597 -7.86 32.95 -23.26
C LEU A 597 -9.38 32.80 -23.19
N VAL A 598 -10.07 33.74 -22.52
CA VAL A 598 -11.51 33.70 -22.29
C VAL A 598 -12.14 35.05 -22.60
N ASP A 599 -13.38 35.05 -23.12
CA ASP A 599 -14.11 36.26 -23.49
C ASP A 599 -14.96 36.85 -22.35
N VAL A 600 -14.89 36.26 -21.15
CA VAL A 600 -15.71 36.62 -19.98
C VAL A 600 -14.86 37.24 -18.87
N ASP A 601 -15.45 38.11 -18.06
CA ASP A 601 -14.79 38.69 -16.89
C ASP A 601 -14.52 37.62 -15.82
N ILE A 602 -13.23 37.41 -15.52
CA ILE A 602 -12.75 36.52 -14.47
C ILE A 602 -11.97 37.27 -13.37
N SER A 603 -12.19 38.58 -13.24
CA SER A 603 -11.74 39.38 -12.09
C SER A 603 -12.17 38.74 -10.76
N THR A 604 -11.48 39.05 -9.67
CA THR A 604 -11.77 38.47 -8.34
C THR A 604 -13.22 38.67 -7.90
N LYS A 605 -13.86 39.77 -8.34
CA LYS A 605 -15.27 40.04 -8.07
C LYS A 605 -16.19 39.16 -8.93
N ALA A 606 -15.87 39.00 -10.22
CA ALA A 606 -16.68 38.24 -11.14
C ALA A 606 -16.54 36.74 -10.91
N PHE A 607 -15.33 36.20 -10.81
CA PHE A 607 -15.07 34.77 -10.64
C PHE A 607 -14.28 34.56 -9.34
N ARG A 608 -15.00 34.44 -8.22
CA ARG A 608 -14.49 34.39 -6.85
C ARG A 608 -13.84 33.05 -6.54
N PHE A 609 -12.96 33.00 -5.55
CA PHE A 609 -12.42 31.74 -5.05
C PHE A 609 -13.54 30.73 -4.76
N MET A 610 -13.36 29.47 -5.21
CA MET A 610 -14.36 28.40 -5.18
C MET A 610 -15.63 28.68 -6.01
N ASP A 611 -15.57 29.54 -7.03
CA ASP A 611 -16.56 29.52 -8.11
C ASP A 611 -16.23 28.41 -9.12
N PHE A 612 -17.28 27.91 -9.76
CA PHE A 612 -17.27 26.97 -10.88
C PHE A 612 -17.98 27.61 -12.06
N ARG A 613 -17.42 27.48 -13.27
CA ARG A 613 -18.07 27.95 -14.50
C ARG A 613 -17.78 27.04 -15.69
N LYS A 614 -18.74 26.94 -16.59
CA LYS A 614 -18.49 26.49 -17.96
C LYS A 614 -18.12 27.71 -18.80
N MET A 615 -17.02 27.65 -19.52
CA MET A 615 -16.59 28.72 -20.43
C MET A 615 -15.69 28.16 -21.53
N ALA A 616 -15.52 28.91 -22.61
CA ALA A 616 -14.53 28.59 -23.62
C ALA A 616 -13.15 29.06 -23.15
N VAL A 617 -12.13 28.21 -23.23
CA VAL A 617 -10.72 28.55 -22.96
C VAL A 617 -9.92 28.24 -24.22
N GLY A 618 -9.29 29.25 -24.82
CA GLY A 618 -8.58 29.09 -26.09
C GLY A 618 -9.48 28.54 -27.21
N GLY A 619 -10.78 28.86 -27.16
CA GLY A 619 -11.81 28.36 -28.10
C GLY A 619 -12.39 26.98 -27.78
N ALA A 620 -11.86 26.25 -26.80
CA ALA A 620 -12.37 24.92 -26.41
C ALA A 620 -13.41 24.99 -25.29
N PRO A 621 -14.46 24.15 -25.30
CA PRO A 621 -15.43 24.09 -24.20
C PRO A 621 -14.82 23.45 -22.94
N CYS A 622 -14.72 24.20 -21.85
CA CYS A 622 -14.11 23.76 -20.60
C CYS A 622 -15.04 23.91 -19.39
N LEU A 623 -14.78 23.10 -18.37
CA LEU A 623 -15.25 23.32 -17.01
C LEU A 623 -14.09 23.94 -16.22
N VAL A 624 -14.29 25.09 -15.59
CA VAL A 624 -13.23 25.83 -14.90
C VAL A 624 -13.57 25.98 -13.43
N ASN A 625 -12.66 25.52 -12.57
CA ASN A 625 -12.71 25.69 -11.12
C ASN A 625 -11.71 26.77 -10.71
N ARG A 626 -12.11 27.76 -9.90
CA ARG A 626 -11.13 28.67 -9.27
C ARG A 626 -10.68 28.10 -7.93
N ILE A 627 -9.75 27.15 -7.99
CA ILE A 627 -9.10 26.48 -6.87
C ILE A 627 -7.75 25.90 -7.33
N THR A 628 -6.82 25.69 -6.41
CA THR A 628 -5.54 24.99 -6.68
C THR A 628 -5.14 24.16 -5.46
N TYR A 629 -4.35 23.12 -5.71
CA TYR A 629 -3.68 22.36 -4.65
C TYR A 629 -2.26 22.89 -4.33
N THR A 630 -1.74 23.83 -5.14
CA THR A 630 -0.48 24.52 -4.84
C THR A 630 -0.63 25.52 -3.69
N GLY A 631 -1.82 26.09 -3.50
CA GLY A 631 -2.07 27.17 -2.54
C GLY A 631 -1.82 28.58 -3.08
N ASP A 632 -1.57 28.73 -4.38
CA ASP A 632 -1.56 30.03 -5.06
C ASP A 632 -2.93 30.34 -5.70
N LEU A 633 -3.08 31.59 -6.17
CA LEU A 633 -4.08 31.91 -7.18
C LEU A 633 -3.94 30.94 -8.36
N GLY A 634 -5.06 30.39 -8.83
CA GLY A 634 -5.07 29.58 -10.03
C GLY A 634 -6.40 28.90 -10.31
N TYR A 635 -6.37 28.06 -11.33
CA TYR A 635 -7.55 27.49 -11.95
C TYR A 635 -7.28 26.05 -12.41
N GLU A 636 -8.23 25.17 -12.15
CA GLU A 636 -8.31 23.86 -12.80
C GLU A 636 -9.23 23.98 -14.01
N ILE A 637 -8.76 23.53 -15.17
CA ILE A 637 -9.44 23.64 -16.46
C ILE A 637 -9.63 22.22 -16.95
N TRP A 638 -10.88 21.78 -17.08
CA TRP A 638 -11.25 20.42 -17.45
C TRP A 638 -11.91 20.38 -18.83
N MET A 639 -11.54 19.41 -19.66
CA MET A 639 -11.99 19.31 -21.05
C MET A 639 -12.06 17.86 -21.53
N ALA A 640 -12.73 17.64 -22.66
CA ALA A 640 -12.60 16.38 -23.38
C ALA A 640 -11.18 16.23 -23.96
N PRO A 641 -10.61 15.02 -24.03
CA PRO A 641 -9.25 14.77 -24.52
C PRO A 641 -8.95 15.39 -25.89
N ALA A 642 -9.93 15.44 -26.79
CA ALA A 642 -9.78 16.03 -28.12
C ALA A 642 -9.35 17.51 -28.11
N TYR A 643 -9.59 18.23 -27.02
CA TYR A 643 -9.24 19.65 -26.89
C TYR A 643 -7.96 19.91 -26.09
N GLU A 644 -7.39 18.91 -25.42
CA GLU A 644 -6.33 19.12 -24.43
C GLU A 644 -5.07 19.75 -25.05
N ARG A 645 -4.63 19.26 -26.22
CA ARG A 645 -3.50 19.84 -26.96
C ARG A 645 -3.74 21.30 -27.35
N LEU A 646 -4.98 21.62 -27.75
CA LEU A 646 -5.37 22.99 -28.14
C LEU A 646 -5.26 23.93 -26.94
N VAL A 647 -5.87 23.55 -25.80
CA VAL A 647 -5.88 24.36 -24.59
C VAL A 647 -4.49 24.51 -24.00
N TYR A 648 -3.71 23.42 -23.91
CA TYR A 648 -2.33 23.47 -23.44
C TYR A 648 -1.47 24.41 -24.28
N LYS A 649 -1.54 24.30 -25.62
CA LYS A 649 -0.80 25.19 -26.51
C LYS A 649 -1.21 26.65 -26.30
N ALA A 650 -2.50 26.94 -26.22
CA ALA A 650 -3.00 28.30 -25.99
C ALA A 650 -2.49 28.87 -24.66
N ILE A 651 -2.46 28.06 -23.59
CA ILE A 651 -1.88 28.42 -22.29
C ILE A 651 -0.39 28.73 -22.41
N LYS A 652 0.38 27.87 -23.09
CA LYS A 652 1.83 28.08 -23.27
C LYS A 652 2.14 29.32 -24.09
N ASP A 653 1.45 29.51 -25.22
CA ASP A 653 1.64 30.68 -26.10
C ASP A 653 1.33 32.00 -25.38
N ALA A 654 0.15 32.09 -24.73
CA ALA A 654 -0.23 33.30 -23.99
C ALA A 654 0.60 33.50 -22.72
N GLY A 655 1.14 32.42 -22.15
CA GLY A 655 1.94 32.42 -20.95
C GLY A 655 3.40 32.84 -21.13
N GLU A 656 3.89 32.91 -22.37
CA GLU A 656 5.30 33.23 -22.66
C GLU A 656 5.72 34.58 -22.08
N GLU A 657 4.89 35.61 -22.22
CA GLU A 657 5.16 36.95 -21.66
C GLU A 657 5.21 36.97 -20.12
N PHE A 658 4.61 35.97 -19.46
CA PHE A 658 4.60 35.82 -18.01
C PHE A 658 5.70 34.88 -17.53
N GLY A 659 6.51 34.32 -18.43
CA GLY A 659 7.54 33.34 -18.11
C GLY A 659 6.95 32.04 -17.57
N ILE A 660 5.89 31.54 -18.20
CA ILE A 660 5.23 30.28 -17.84
C ILE A 660 6.19 29.09 -17.88
N VAL A 661 6.10 28.23 -16.87
CA VAL A 661 6.84 26.95 -16.84
C VAL A 661 5.86 25.78 -16.76
N ASP A 662 6.30 24.63 -17.23
CA ASP A 662 5.67 23.38 -16.81
C ASP A 662 6.21 23.00 -15.42
N PHE A 663 5.37 22.41 -14.58
CA PHE A 663 5.81 21.81 -13.32
C PHE A 663 5.21 20.42 -13.15
N GLY A 664 5.95 19.52 -12.53
CA GLY A 664 5.55 18.13 -12.32
C GLY A 664 4.91 17.88 -10.96
N MET A 665 4.50 16.62 -10.75
CA MET A 665 3.88 16.19 -9.50
C MET A 665 4.78 16.37 -8.27
N ARG A 666 6.10 16.28 -8.39
CA ARG A 666 7.01 16.48 -7.24
C ARG A 666 7.05 17.94 -6.79
N ALA A 667 6.99 18.89 -7.73
CA ALA A 667 6.82 20.31 -7.39
C ALA A 667 5.47 20.57 -6.71
N LEU A 668 4.39 19.91 -7.16
CA LEU A 668 3.09 19.98 -6.50
C LEU A 668 3.14 19.43 -5.07
N LEU A 669 3.78 18.28 -4.85
CA LEU A 669 3.95 17.68 -3.53
C LEU A 669 4.82 18.54 -2.60
N SER A 670 5.77 19.29 -3.12
CA SER A 670 6.51 20.31 -2.35
C SER A 670 5.60 21.47 -1.95
N MET A 671 4.87 22.06 -2.90
CA MET A 671 4.00 23.21 -2.66
C MET A 671 2.83 22.92 -1.72
N ARG A 672 2.27 21.70 -1.73
CA ARG A 672 1.19 21.33 -0.81
C ARG A 672 1.67 21.19 0.64
N LEU A 673 2.93 20.76 0.85
CA LEU A 673 3.53 20.70 2.19
C LEU A 673 3.68 22.10 2.78
N GLU A 674 4.01 23.09 1.95
CA GLU A 674 4.07 24.51 2.37
C GLU A 674 2.73 25.08 2.84
N LYS A 675 1.62 24.41 2.48
CA LYS A 675 0.25 24.76 2.88
C LYS A 675 -0.30 23.86 4.00
N ASN A 676 0.48 22.91 4.50
CA ASN A 676 0.03 21.84 5.39
C ASN A 676 -1.16 21.03 4.82
N PHE A 677 -1.33 20.97 3.49
CA PHE A 677 -2.44 20.25 2.87
C PHE A 677 -2.23 18.73 2.96
N PRO A 678 -3.22 17.98 3.50
CA PRO A 678 -3.15 16.53 3.56
C PRO A 678 -3.45 15.93 2.19
N THR A 679 -3.02 14.69 1.97
CA THR A 679 -3.42 13.90 0.79
C THR A 679 -4.01 12.55 1.19
N TRP A 680 -4.92 12.06 0.35
CA TRP A 680 -5.50 10.72 0.45
C TRP A 680 -4.42 9.64 0.33
N PHE A 681 -4.64 8.48 0.98
CA PHE A 681 -3.66 7.40 1.12
C PHE A 681 -2.39 7.73 1.92
N ARG A 682 -2.25 8.94 2.44
CA ARG A 682 -1.18 9.31 3.36
C ARG A 682 -1.78 9.79 4.67
N GLU A 683 -2.14 11.06 4.72
CA GLU A 683 -2.74 11.70 5.88
C GLU A 683 -4.19 11.27 6.07
N LEU A 684 -4.93 11.03 4.99
CA LEU A 684 -6.34 10.64 5.04
C LEU A 684 -6.49 9.19 4.61
N ARG A 685 -7.04 8.36 5.50
CA ARG A 685 -7.20 6.90 5.34
C ARG A 685 -8.41 6.39 6.14
N PRO A 686 -8.98 5.23 5.77
CA PRO A 686 -10.16 4.64 6.43
C PRO A 686 -9.93 4.11 7.84
N ILE A 687 -8.83 4.49 8.49
CA ILE A 687 -8.53 4.19 9.89
C ILE A 687 -8.63 5.43 10.79
N TYR A 688 -8.61 6.63 10.21
CA TYR A 688 -8.66 7.89 10.94
C TYR A 688 -10.08 8.45 10.99
N GLY A 689 -10.48 8.95 12.15
CA GLY A 689 -11.66 9.81 12.27
C GLY A 689 -11.41 11.19 11.63
N PRO A 690 -12.47 11.95 11.29
CA PRO A 690 -12.32 13.28 10.71
C PRO A 690 -11.64 14.28 11.64
N PHE A 691 -11.76 14.13 12.97
CA PHE A 691 -11.09 15.03 13.92
C PHE A 691 -9.65 14.59 14.18
N GLU A 692 -9.36 13.29 14.18
CA GLU A 692 -7.98 12.78 14.09
C GLU A 692 -7.28 13.36 12.85
N GLY A 693 -7.93 13.34 11.68
CA GLY A 693 -7.39 13.86 10.42
C GLY A 693 -7.28 15.39 10.32
N SER A 694 -7.69 16.12 11.37
CA SER A 694 -7.73 17.59 11.38
C SER A 694 -8.62 18.18 10.25
N MET A 695 -9.78 17.56 10.01
CA MET A 695 -10.77 17.94 8.97
C MET A 695 -11.98 18.70 9.54
N ASP A 696 -11.88 19.18 10.79
CA ASP A 696 -12.94 19.77 11.62
C ASP A 696 -13.80 20.77 10.86
N ARG A 697 -13.15 21.68 10.11
CA ARG A 697 -13.80 22.76 9.35
C ARG A 697 -14.81 22.24 8.33
N PHE A 698 -14.63 21.02 7.82
CA PHE A 698 -15.42 20.41 6.76
C PHE A 698 -16.51 19.45 7.28
N ILE A 699 -16.65 19.30 8.60
CA ILE A 699 -17.67 18.43 9.22
C ILE A 699 -18.81 19.31 9.75
N LYS A 700 -20.02 19.16 9.18
CA LYS A 700 -21.21 19.92 9.57
C LYS A 700 -22.21 19.03 10.28
N LEU A 701 -21.92 18.67 11.54
CA LEU A 701 -22.70 17.76 12.37
C LEU A 701 -24.16 18.19 12.56
N GLU A 702 -24.44 19.47 12.37
CA GLU A 702 -25.75 20.11 12.50
C GLU A 702 -26.54 20.17 11.19
N LYS A 703 -26.00 19.66 10.07
CA LYS A 703 -26.68 19.78 8.77
C LYS A 703 -27.83 18.79 8.58
N ASN A 704 -27.63 17.51 8.94
CA ASN A 704 -28.56 16.39 8.78
C ASN A 704 -27.98 15.12 9.46
N ASP A 705 -28.55 13.96 9.13
CA ASP A 705 -28.16 12.61 9.56
C ASP A 705 -27.18 11.90 8.60
N PHE A 706 -26.23 12.62 7.97
CA PHE A 706 -25.26 12.04 7.03
C PHE A 706 -24.51 10.81 7.59
N ILE A 707 -23.97 9.95 6.69
CA ILE A 707 -23.43 8.64 7.10
C ILE A 707 -22.24 8.87 8.05
N GLY A 708 -22.22 8.15 9.18
CA GLY A 708 -21.17 8.29 10.20
C GLY A 708 -21.28 9.54 11.10
N ARG A 709 -22.34 10.36 10.96
CA ARG A 709 -22.51 11.60 11.73
C ARG A 709 -22.47 11.38 13.25
N GLU A 710 -23.08 10.33 13.77
CA GLU A 710 -23.08 10.02 15.20
C GLU A 710 -21.69 9.62 15.71
N ALA A 711 -20.96 8.81 14.94
CA ALA A 711 -19.59 8.42 15.27
C ALA A 711 -18.65 9.63 15.26
N ALA A 712 -18.78 10.52 14.27
CA ALA A 712 -18.03 11.77 14.22
C ALA A 712 -18.40 12.71 15.40
N ALA A 713 -19.68 12.84 15.75
CA ALA A 713 -20.11 13.64 16.91
C ALA A 713 -19.54 13.08 18.23
N LYS A 714 -19.46 11.75 18.36
CA LYS A 714 -18.85 11.10 19.51
C LYS A 714 -17.35 11.39 19.59
N GLU A 715 -16.62 11.30 18.47
CA GLU A 715 -15.20 11.67 18.41
C GLU A 715 -14.99 13.13 18.82
N GLN A 716 -15.80 14.05 18.28
CA GLN A 716 -15.71 15.47 18.65
C GLN A 716 -15.94 15.70 20.15
N ALA A 717 -16.95 15.03 20.72
CA ALA A 717 -17.31 15.20 22.14
C ALA A 717 -16.27 14.60 23.09
N GLN A 718 -15.65 13.48 22.71
CA GLN A 718 -14.66 12.79 23.53
C GLN A 718 -13.23 13.33 23.34
N GLY A 719 -13.00 14.06 22.25
CA GLY A 719 -11.67 14.43 21.78
C GLY A 719 -11.03 13.29 20.99
N PRO A 720 -10.29 13.58 19.90
CA PRO A 720 -9.62 12.55 19.13
C PRO A 720 -8.43 11.99 19.93
N LYS A 721 -8.08 10.71 19.71
CA LYS A 721 -6.93 10.07 20.39
C LYS A 721 -5.61 10.53 19.78
N LEU A 722 -5.60 10.61 18.47
CA LEU A 722 -4.50 11.11 17.66
C LEU A 722 -4.87 12.45 17.05
N ARG A 723 -3.89 13.19 16.56
CA ARG A 723 -4.14 14.36 15.73
C ARG A 723 -3.07 14.42 14.65
N ARG A 724 -3.50 14.66 13.42
CA ARG A 724 -2.63 14.95 12.29
C ARG A 724 -1.99 16.32 12.50
N VAL A 725 -0.66 16.35 12.44
CA VAL A 725 0.17 17.56 12.59
C VAL A 725 1.15 17.69 11.41
N SER A 726 1.74 18.87 11.26
CA SER A 726 2.86 19.11 10.35
C SER A 726 4.10 19.47 11.16
N PHE A 727 5.28 19.05 10.72
CA PHE A 727 6.56 19.33 11.35
C PHE A 727 7.49 20.07 10.41
N ILE A 728 8.34 20.92 10.98
CA ILE A 728 9.62 21.30 10.38
C ILE A 728 10.70 20.42 11.00
N VAL A 729 11.54 19.83 10.15
CA VAL A 729 12.59 18.90 10.55
C VAL A 729 13.95 19.50 10.21
N ASP A 730 14.90 19.43 11.14
CA ASP A 730 16.29 19.81 10.91
C ASP A 730 17.05 18.64 10.23
N ALA A 731 16.64 18.36 8.99
CA ALA A 731 17.19 17.28 8.20
C ALA A 731 18.50 17.70 7.51
N ALA A 732 19.40 16.74 7.30
CA ALA A 732 20.68 16.99 6.64
C ALA A 732 20.53 16.94 5.11
N ASP A 733 20.89 15.82 4.50
CA ASP A 733 20.90 15.57 3.06
C ASP A 733 19.86 14.53 2.61
N ALA A 734 19.11 13.96 3.55
CA ALA A 734 17.95 13.11 3.32
C ALA A 734 16.73 13.70 4.03
N ASP A 735 15.59 13.73 3.35
CA ASP A 735 14.33 14.24 3.87
C ASP A 735 13.41 13.09 4.32
N VAL A 736 12.48 13.37 5.22
CA VAL A 736 11.42 12.42 5.59
C VAL A 736 10.56 12.06 4.39
N MET A 737 10.04 10.84 4.35
CA MET A 737 9.24 10.34 3.23
C MET A 737 7.91 9.75 3.66
N GLY A 738 7.89 8.96 4.72
CA GLY A 738 6.75 8.21 5.21
C GLY A 738 7.16 7.02 6.09
N ASP A 739 6.37 6.81 7.14
CA ASP A 739 6.48 5.77 8.16
C ASP A 739 7.67 5.91 9.12
N GLU A 740 8.46 6.98 9.04
CA GLU A 740 9.49 7.26 10.04
C GLU A 740 8.85 7.47 11.43
N PRO A 741 9.45 6.92 12.51
CA PRO A 741 8.93 7.06 13.86
C PRO A 741 9.13 8.49 14.38
N ILE A 742 8.11 9.00 15.07
CA ILE A 742 8.15 10.29 15.75
C ILE A 742 8.45 10.05 17.23
N TRP A 743 9.60 10.55 17.68
CA TRP A 743 10.04 10.52 19.07
C TRP A 743 9.60 11.78 19.80
N ALA A 744 9.18 11.65 21.06
CA ALA A 744 8.90 12.78 21.94
C ALA A 744 9.48 12.59 23.35
N LYS A 745 9.92 13.68 23.97
CA LYS A 745 10.48 13.69 25.33
C LYS A 745 9.38 13.88 26.38
N VAL A 746 8.71 12.80 26.76
CA VAL A 746 7.43 12.87 27.50
C VAL A 746 7.36 11.99 28.74
N GLY A 747 8.34 11.12 29.01
CA GLY A 747 8.44 10.30 30.24
C GLY A 747 7.32 9.26 30.46
N LYS A 748 6.20 9.36 29.73
CA LYS A 748 5.05 8.45 29.77
C LYS A 748 4.71 7.91 28.38
N ASP A 749 4.09 6.74 28.35
CA ASP A 749 3.53 6.15 27.14
C ASP A 749 2.07 6.64 26.93
N TYR A 750 1.75 7.02 25.69
CA TYR A 750 0.40 7.45 25.29
C TYR A 750 -0.44 6.31 24.72
N GLY A 751 0.14 5.14 24.46
CA GLY A 751 -0.55 3.98 23.89
C GLY A 751 -1.01 4.19 22.43
N THR A 752 -0.29 5.04 21.69
CA THR A 752 -0.61 5.43 20.31
C THR A 752 0.13 4.61 19.26
N VAL A 753 1.22 3.95 19.65
CA VAL A 753 1.98 3.01 18.82
C VAL A 753 1.88 1.61 19.41
N GLU A 754 2.18 0.59 18.60
CA GLU A 754 2.14 -0.78 19.08
C GLU A 754 3.22 -1.04 20.11
N LYS A 755 2.87 -1.83 21.13
CA LYS A 755 3.85 -2.27 22.13
C LYS A 755 4.82 -3.24 21.48
N PRO A 756 6.09 -3.27 21.95
CA PRO A 756 7.01 -4.31 21.55
C PRO A 756 6.38 -5.69 21.71
N HIS A 757 6.52 -6.55 20.68
CA HIS A 757 5.89 -7.86 20.62
C HIS A 757 6.13 -8.71 21.89
N GLY A 758 7.33 -8.61 22.48
CA GLY A 758 7.66 -9.26 23.76
C GLY A 758 7.87 -10.78 23.67
N TYR A 759 8.00 -11.32 22.46
CA TYR A 759 8.38 -12.70 22.17
C TYR A 759 9.32 -12.74 20.97
N GLY A 760 10.01 -13.86 20.79
CA GLY A 760 10.95 -14.09 19.69
C GLY A 760 12.18 -14.85 20.15
N ALA A 761 13.01 -15.26 19.19
CA ALA A 761 14.25 -15.96 19.46
C ALA A 761 15.29 -15.03 20.09
N PRO A 762 16.08 -15.51 21.08
CA PRO A 762 17.22 -14.76 21.57
C PRO A 762 18.37 -14.85 20.57
N ARG A 763 19.17 -13.78 20.48
CA ARG A 763 20.44 -13.80 19.78
C ARG A 763 21.50 -14.51 20.63
N PHE A 764 22.45 -15.19 20.00
CA PHE A 764 23.50 -15.95 20.70
C PHE A 764 24.88 -15.85 20.03
N ASP A 765 25.93 -16.10 20.81
CA ASP A 765 27.32 -16.14 20.34
C ASP A 765 27.72 -17.51 19.79
N THR A 766 29.00 -17.66 19.40
CA THR A 766 29.54 -18.90 18.80
C THR A 766 29.48 -20.12 19.73
N SER A 767 29.24 -19.93 21.03
CA SER A 767 29.06 -21.02 22.00
C SER A 767 27.58 -21.37 22.25
N GLY A 768 26.65 -20.68 21.57
CA GLY A 768 25.21 -20.80 21.81
C GLY A 768 24.70 -20.01 23.02
N LYS A 769 25.57 -19.22 23.66
CA LYS A 769 25.22 -18.39 24.82
C LYS A 769 24.48 -17.13 24.36
N GLU A 770 23.37 -16.82 25.02
CA GLU A 770 22.57 -15.64 24.70
C GLU A 770 23.34 -14.35 24.96
N ILE A 771 23.19 -13.40 24.03
CA ILE A 771 23.86 -12.10 24.06
C ILE A 771 22.86 -10.96 23.93
N ARG A 772 23.15 -9.86 24.64
CA ARG A 772 22.37 -8.62 24.60
C ARG A 772 23.26 -7.47 24.11
N GLY A 773 22.72 -6.66 23.21
CA GLY A 773 23.43 -5.53 22.60
C GLY A 773 24.40 -5.94 21.49
N SER A 774 24.50 -5.12 20.44
CA SER A 774 25.38 -5.35 19.29
C SER A 774 26.56 -4.39 19.30
N LYS A 775 27.68 -4.77 18.67
CA LYS A 775 28.77 -3.82 18.35
C LYS A 775 28.41 -2.83 17.24
N ALA A 776 27.36 -3.08 16.45
CA ALA A 776 26.85 -2.16 15.43
C ALA A 776 25.85 -1.13 16.01
N ALA A 777 25.58 -1.21 17.32
CA ALA A 777 24.67 -0.34 18.03
C ALA A 777 25.31 1.04 18.30
N GLU A 778 24.98 2.05 17.50
CA GLU A 778 25.41 3.43 17.72
C GLU A 778 24.22 4.41 17.56
N GLY A 779 24.14 5.44 18.41
CA GLY A 779 23.07 6.45 18.33
C GLY A 779 21.67 5.82 18.40
N ALA A 780 20.79 6.16 17.46
CA ALA A 780 19.42 5.64 17.45
C ALA A 780 19.35 4.14 17.17
N SER A 781 20.29 3.57 16.40
CA SER A 781 20.30 2.13 16.11
C SER A 781 20.64 1.26 17.32
N ALA A 782 21.18 1.85 18.39
CA ALA A 782 21.41 1.16 19.65
C ALA A 782 20.15 1.00 20.50
N VAL A 783 19.13 1.81 20.24
CA VAL A 783 17.87 1.78 20.95
C VAL A 783 17.03 0.64 20.40
N ARG A 784 16.58 -0.26 21.27
CA ARG A 784 15.61 -1.30 20.94
C ARG A 784 14.20 -0.86 21.30
N GLY A 785 13.23 -1.20 20.45
CA GLY A 785 11.84 -0.81 20.63
C GLY A 785 11.60 0.70 20.62
N ILE A 786 10.76 1.17 21.54
CA ILE A 786 10.12 2.49 21.51
C ILE A 786 10.54 3.43 22.66
N VAL A 787 11.59 3.09 23.42
CA VAL A 787 11.98 3.79 24.66
C VAL A 787 13.47 4.10 24.69
N ASP A 788 13.84 5.37 24.92
CA ASP A 788 15.22 5.82 25.16
C ASP A 788 15.26 6.89 26.26
N GLY A 789 15.58 6.50 27.50
CA GLY A 789 15.55 7.42 28.64
C GLY A 789 14.16 8.05 28.84
N ASP A 790 14.04 9.36 28.68
CA ASP A 790 12.77 10.10 28.73
C ASP A 790 12.03 10.17 27.38
N TRP A 791 12.66 9.70 26.31
CA TRP A 791 12.11 9.69 24.96
C TRP A 791 11.25 8.47 24.72
N ARG A 792 10.14 8.67 24.01
CA ARG A 792 9.22 7.62 23.58
C ARG A 792 8.88 7.81 22.10
N VAL A 793 8.73 6.73 21.35
CA VAL A 793 8.02 6.81 20.06
C VAL A 793 6.55 7.04 20.37
N VAL A 794 5.99 8.13 19.87
CA VAL A 794 4.60 8.53 20.13
C VAL A 794 3.72 8.52 18.88
N GLY A 795 4.32 8.41 17.70
CA GLY A 795 3.63 8.54 16.44
C GLY A 795 4.49 8.14 15.25
N TRP A 796 3.99 8.44 14.05
CA TRP A 796 4.65 8.14 12.78
C TRP A 796 4.38 9.23 11.75
N VAL A 797 5.33 9.39 10.83
CA VAL A 797 5.20 10.23 9.64
C VAL A 797 4.30 9.52 8.63
N THR A 798 3.38 10.23 8.00
CA THR A 798 2.54 9.73 6.90
C THR A 798 3.10 10.12 5.54
N SER A 799 3.64 11.34 5.44
CA SER A 799 4.35 11.82 4.25
C SER A 799 5.35 12.92 4.61
N GLY A 800 6.32 13.16 3.73
CA GLY A 800 7.31 14.22 3.92
C GLY A 800 8.00 14.61 2.63
N GLY A 801 8.91 15.57 2.73
CA GLY A 801 9.77 16.01 1.65
C GLY A 801 10.35 17.39 1.91
N TYR A 802 10.99 17.96 0.89
CA TYR A 802 11.53 19.32 0.97
C TYR A 802 10.53 20.34 0.41
N ALA A 803 10.20 21.34 1.21
CA ALA A 803 9.40 22.49 0.83
C ALA A 803 10.31 23.56 0.23
N HIS A 804 10.44 23.56 -1.10
CA HIS A 804 11.52 24.26 -1.80
C HIS A 804 11.45 25.79 -1.70
N TYR A 805 10.25 26.38 -1.66
CA TYR A 805 10.11 27.83 -1.61
C TYR A 805 10.50 28.38 -0.23
N VAL A 806 10.08 27.69 0.83
CA VAL A 806 10.38 28.08 2.23
C VAL A 806 11.70 27.50 2.75
N GLN A 807 12.35 26.63 1.96
CA GLN A 807 13.64 26.01 2.24
C GLN A 807 13.67 25.22 3.56
N LYS A 808 12.67 24.36 3.76
CA LYS A 808 12.54 23.51 4.95
C LYS A 808 12.23 22.07 4.59
N SER A 809 12.79 21.13 5.33
CA SER A 809 12.30 19.75 5.34
C SER A 809 11.02 19.70 6.16
N MET A 810 9.96 19.16 5.56
CA MET A 810 8.61 19.12 6.11
C MET A 810 8.16 17.67 6.27
N ALA A 811 7.49 17.39 7.38
CA ALA A 811 6.80 16.11 7.60
C ALA A 811 5.34 16.36 7.94
N GLN A 812 4.46 15.42 7.60
CA GLN A 812 3.14 15.29 8.19
C GLN A 812 3.02 13.93 8.83
N GLY A 813 2.27 13.85 9.92
CA GLY A 813 2.13 12.61 10.67
C GLY A 813 1.10 12.71 11.77
N TYR A 814 0.91 11.62 12.51
CA TYR A 814 -0.01 11.55 13.63
C TYR A 814 0.75 11.45 14.95
N VAL A 815 0.34 12.25 15.94
CA VAL A 815 0.83 12.22 17.32
C VAL A 815 -0.36 12.12 18.29
N PRO A 816 -0.15 11.79 19.58
CA PRO A 816 -1.22 11.86 20.57
C PRO A 816 -1.82 13.26 20.58
N ALA A 817 -3.15 13.38 20.62
CA ALA A 817 -3.82 14.68 20.53
C ALA A 817 -3.38 15.66 21.63
N ALA A 818 -3.00 15.13 22.80
CA ALA A 818 -2.45 15.90 23.92
C ALA A 818 -1.12 16.61 23.63
N LEU A 819 -0.41 16.23 22.57
CA LEU A 819 0.86 16.84 22.15
C LEU A 819 0.71 17.68 20.87
N ALA A 820 -0.47 17.70 20.24
CA ALA A 820 -0.64 18.18 18.88
C ALA A 820 -0.54 19.71 18.71
N GLU A 821 -0.68 20.45 19.81
CA GLU A 821 -0.57 21.92 19.86
C GLU A 821 0.74 22.36 20.56
N ASP A 822 1.61 21.42 20.96
CA ASP A 822 2.86 21.74 21.64
C ASP A 822 3.98 22.04 20.63
N GLU A 823 4.21 23.32 20.39
CA GLU A 823 5.26 23.82 19.48
C GLU A 823 6.63 23.99 20.17
N SER A 824 6.81 23.45 21.39
CA SER A 824 8.05 23.59 22.16
C SER A 824 9.27 23.01 21.42
N ALA A 825 10.33 23.81 21.35
CA ALA A 825 11.61 23.37 20.79
C ALA A 825 12.21 22.24 21.64
N GLY A 826 12.77 21.21 20.98
CA GLY A 826 13.41 20.07 21.66
C GLY A 826 12.45 19.02 22.20
N LEU A 827 11.14 19.15 21.95
CA LEU A 827 10.16 18.14 22.35
C LEU A 827 10.18 16.92 21.42
N PHE A 828 10.38 17.11 20.11
CA PHE A 828 10.27 16.05 19.11
C PHE A 828 11.57 15.81 18.35
N GLU A 829 11.77 14.55 17.95
CA GLU A 829 12.77 14.15 16.97
C GLU A 829 12.14 13.15 15.98
N ILE A 830 12.60 13.15 14.73
CA ILE A 830 12.19 12.17 13.70
C ILE A 830 13.42 11.40 13.24
N GLU A 831 13.32 10.08 13.18
CA GLU A 831 14.44 9.20 12.81
C GLU A 831 14.55 9.06 11.29
N ILE A 832 15.63 9.58 10.70
CA ILE A 832 15.93 9.52 9.27
C ILE A 832 17.21 8.71 9.09
N LEU A 833 17.13 7.58 8.38
CA LEU A 833 18.26 6.68 8.10
C LEU A 833 19.07 6.33 9.37
N GLY A 834 18.38 5.98 10.44
CA GLY A 834 18.99 5.60 11.73
C GLY A 834 19.55 6.76 12.56
N SER A 835 19.27 8.01 12.18
CA SER A 835 19.65 9.21 12.94
C SER A 835 18.43 10.01 13.37
N ARG A 836 18.29 10.30 14.67
CA ARG A 836 17.25 11.21 15.16
C ARG A 836 17.57 12.66 14.78
N ARG A 837 16.61 13.34 14.16
CA ARG A 837 16.71 14.74 13.74
C ARG A 837 15.74 15.61 14.54
N PRO A 838 16.17 16.75 15.09
CA PRO A 838 15.27 17.68 15.77
C PRO A 838 14.08 18.05 14.89
N ALA A 839 12.89 18.03 15.49
CA ALA A 839 11.66 18.42 14.82
C ALA A 839 10.81 19.30 15.72
N ARG A 840 10.01 20.18 15.12
CA ARG A 840 8.99 20.96 15.83
C ARG A 840 7.68 20.91 15.09
N ILE A 841 6.57 20.84 15.83
CA ILE A 841 5.25 21.02 15.25
C ILE A 841 5.18 22.42 14.65
N ASN A 842 4.48 22.51 13.52
CA ASN A 842 4.26 23.73 12.77
C ASN A 842 2.77 23.80 12.41
N VAL A 843 2.00 24.50 13.26
CA VAL A 843 0.54 24.60 13.14
C VAL A 843 0.16 25.49 11.95
N GLU A 844 0.75 26.68 11.86
CA GLU A 844 0.52 27.60 10.75
C GLU A 844 1.29 27.17 9.49
N ALA A 845 0.65 27.29 8.32
CA ALA A 845 1.32 26.98 7.06
C ALA A 845 2.50 27.95 6.84
N PRO A 846 3.72 27.45 6.53
CA PRO A 846 4.90 28.30 6.37
C PRO A 846 4.80 29.22 5.14
N PHE A 847 3.92 28.91 4.17
CA PHE A 847 3.61 29.78 3.05
C PHE A 847 2.17 30.28 3.09
N ASP A 848 1.99 31.60 3.11
CA ASP A 848 0.69 32.28 3.12
C ASP A 848 -0.30 31.68 4.15
N PRO A 849 -0.01 31.76 5.46
CA PRO A 849 -0.87 31.18 6.50
C PRO A 849 -2.30 31.74 6.46
N SER A 850 -2.48 32.98 5.99
CA SER A 850 -3.79 33.62 5.81
C SER A 850 -4.64 32.99 4.69
N GLY A 851 -3.99 32.37 3.69
CA GLY A 851 -4.64 31.87 2.47
C GLY A 851 -5.14 33.00 1.55
N GLU A 852 -4.61 34.21 1.67
CA GLU A 852 -5.01 35.37 0.87
C GLU A 852 -4.61 35.24 -0.59
N LYS A 853 -3.50 34.56 -0.91
CA LYS A 853 -3.02 34.43 -2.30
C LYS A 853 -3.99 33.65 -3.18
N MET A 854 -4.72 32.69 -2.64
CA MET A 854 -5.77 31.97 -3.41
C MET A 854 -7.03 32.82 -3.64
N ARG A 855 -7.28 33.78 -2.75
CA ARG A 855 -8.54 34.54 -2.69
C ARG A 855 -8.49 35.83 -3.48
N THR A 856 -7.35 36.52 -3.45
CA THR A 856 -7.09 37.77 -4.15
C THR A 856 -6.65 37.53 -5.59
#